data_AF-A0A428MQB5-F1
#
_entry.id   AF-A0A428MQB5-F1
#
_cell.length_a   1.000
_cell.length_b   1.000
_cell.length_c   1.000
_cell.angle_alpha   90.00
_cell.angle_beta   90.00
_cell.angle_gamma   90.00
#
_symmetry.space_group_name_H-M   'P 1'
#
loop_
_entity.id
_entity.type
_entity.pdbx_description
1 polymer ?
#
loop_
_entity_poly.entity_id
_entity_poly.type
_entity_poly.pdbx_seq_one_letter_code
_entity_poly.pdbx_strand_id
1 'polypeptide(L)'
;MRWWQIRKRDADLERELRSDLELEEEEQREGGISGEEARNAALRAFGNPVLIREQTRAIWSWNGLESLARDLRFILRTLRRTPGFTFIAILVMALGIGANVALFTVVRGVLLKPLPFHDPDRLVMVSEGAFREDDTAGSNLVSGGMYADWKMQNRSYTSLALAQGIRVGLSGSNGQLPEKLNSALFSWDMLRTLGVQPALGRDFMQADDSRAANGTVLLSWGLWKRRFGGDSAILNQTIQLDAQPYTVIGIMPAWFDFPSPSTQLWTPVYHDMPEEQMTSCNQHMFRVVGRLKPGISAAQGVADLSIISQRIHNEHLNDPFVFQSAKSRPLTEHMVGEIKKPLYVLLEATCCLLLIACLNVANLLVARAAARRKELAIRTALGGGWLRLMRERLMECLLLSAVGGALGLLLAFTALHWLTRTRHDMSRVESIHIDGMVAAFTVGVIALCALFSGLIATFSSSDKRILSALHEASLSVSGDSARATLRKVLLTLEVALTVILLVSAGLLLKSYERLRSVDMGCLTQKVIPMHLGLPDARYATPAQRANFYDALLERVRALPGVDAAGFATSVPGQGSGADRTFTIVEHPPLPQGSGLTALYRWADPEYFGSMGAFRSCAGAPLTAASDWIVPTKLLLANPSPANISPAKIRWTSTSVYAGTMPSLLGLWAILATQSAKRRDRCNISRSMPASRPSARL
;
A
#
# COMPACT_ATOMS: atom_id res chain seq x y z
N MET A 1 11.53 10.80 55.19
CA MET A 1 11.66 9.55 55.98
C MET A 1 12.78 8.62 55.51
N ARG A 2 13.00 8.40 54.20
CA ARG A 2 14.03 7.45 53.69
C ARG A 2 15.50 7.79 53.97
N TRP A 3 15.88 9.07 54.06
CA TRP A 3 17.28 9.49 54.31
C TRP A 3 17.80 9.06 55.69
N TRP A 4 16.91 8.97 56.68
CA TRP A 4 17.22 8.49 58.03
C TRP A 4 17.50 6.98 58.08
N GLN A 5 16.86 6.18 57.23
CA GLN A 5 17.09 4.73 57.14
C GLN A 5 18.46 4.41 56.52
N ILE A 6 18.96 5.23 55.59
CA ILE A 6 20.28 5.06 54.98
C ILE A 6 21.37 5.43 55.98
N ARG A 7 21.21 6.55 56.70
CA ARG A 7 22.14 6.94 57.78
C ARG A 7 22.22 5.88 58.87
N LYS A 8 21.09 5.27 59.22
CA LYS A 8 21.03 4.17 60.20
C LYS A 8 21.78 2.93 59.69
N ARG A 9 21.54 2.50 58.44
CA ARG A 9 22.27 1.37 57.82
C ARG A 9 23.77 1.63 57.66
N ASP A 10 24.18 2.86 57.34
CA ASP A 10 25.61 3.23 57.29
C ASP A 10 26.26 3.17 58.68
N ALA A 11 25.55 3.65 59.71
CA ALA A 11 26.03 3.59 61.09
C ALA A 11 26.05 2.15 61.63
N ASP A 12 25.11 1.31 61.20
CA ASP A 12 25.08 -0.12 61.53
C ASP A 12 26.22 -0.86 60.83
N LEU A 13 26.48 -0.61 59.53
CA LEU A 13 27.62 -1.18 58.80
C LEU A 13 28.97 -0.73 59.36
N GLU A 14 29.10 0.53 59.76
CA GLU A 14 30.32 1.04 60.40
C GLU A 14 30.54 0.41 61.78
N ARG A 15 29.47 0.08 62.49
CA ARG A 15 29.54 -0.65 63.76
C ARG A 15 29.92 -2.11 63.53
N GLU A 16 29.35 -2.77 62.52
CA GLU A 16 29.61 -4.16 62.15
C GLU A 16 31.08 -4.34 61.70
N LEU A 17 31.55 -3.51 60.76
CA LEU A 17 32.94 -3.52 60.31
C LEU A 17 33.95 -3.21 61.43
N ARG A 18 33.57 -2.38 62.41
CA ARG A 18 34.41 -2.09 63.57
C ARG A 18 34.42 -3.27 64.54
N SER A 19 33.25 -3.86 64.79
CA SER A 19 33.09 -5.02 65.66
C SER A 19 33.89 -6.20 65.14
N ASP A 20 33.83 -6.50 63.84
CA ASP A 20 34.55 -7.63 63.26
C ASP A 20 36.07 -7.39 63.29
N LEU A 21 36.51 -6.13 63.13
CA LEU A 21 37.94 -5.78 63.20
C LEU A 21 38.48 -5.83 64.64
N GLU A 22 37.66 -5.44 65.62
CA GLU A 22 37.95 -5.59 67.06
C GLU A 22 38.00 -7.08 67.46
N LEU A 23 37.09 -7.90 66.92
CA LEU A 23 37.05 -9.34 67.17
C LEU A 23 38.29 -10.05 66.60
N GLU A 24 38.69 -9.68 65.39
CA GLU A 24 39.90 -10.22 64.75
C GLU A 24 41.18 -9.77 65.48
N GLU A 25 41.20 -8.54 66.04
CA GLU A 25 42.29 -8.06 66.88
C GLU A 25 42.38 -8.85 68.21
N GLU A 26 41.24 -9.18 68.81
CA GLU A 26 41.16 -10.00 70.03
C GLU A 26 41.63 -11.45 69.77
N GLU A 27 41.19 -12.08 68.67
CA GLU A 27 41.64 -13.44 68.29
C GLU A 27 43.16 -13.51 68.03
N GLN A 28 43.74 -12.49 67.38
CA GLN A 28 45.19 -12.41 67.17
C GLN A 28 45.96 -12.20 68.49
N ARG A 29 45.34 -11.51 69.45
CA ARG A 29 45.89 -11.28 70.79
C ARG A 29 45.84 -12.55 71.65
N GLU A 30 44.75 -13.32 71.55
CA GLU A 30 44.63 -14.66 72.16
C GLU A 30 45.62 -15.66 71.54
N GLY A 31 45.96 -15.48 70.26
CA GLY A 31 47.05 -16.19 69.58
C GLY A 31 48.47 -15.82 70.03
N GLY A 32 48.63 -14.91 71.00
CA GLY A 32 49.91 -14.58 71.63
C GLY A 32 50.69 -13.44 70.98
N ILE A 33 50.08 -12.67 70.08
CA ILE A 33 50.70 -11.53 69.40
C ILE A 33 50.54 -10.25 70.23
N SER A 34 51.59 -9.42 70.29
CA SER A 34 51.57 -8.14 71.04
C SER A 34 50.57 -7.14 70.45
N GLY A 35 49.98 -6.25 71.27
CA GLY A 35 48.80 -5.45 70.89
C GLY A 35 48.95 -4.59 69.61
N GLU A 36 50.10 -3.96 69.37
CA GLU A 36 50.31 -3.20 68.13
C GLU A 36 50.50 -4.10 66.89
N GLU A 37 51.06 -5.30 67.08
CA GLU A 37 51.23 -6.27 66.00
C GLU A 37 49.91 -6.99 65.67
N ALA A 38 49.08 -7.27 66.68
CA ALA A 38 47.76 -7.87 66.53
C ALA A 38 46.84 -6.95 65.70
N ARG A 39 46.83 -5.65 65.98
CA ARG A 39 46.07 -4.66 65.20
C ARG A 39 46.52 -4.56 63.74
N ASN A 40 47.83 -4.57 63.51
CA ASN A 40 48.39 -4.54 62.15
C ASN A 40 48.21 -5.87 61.39
N ALA A 41 48.11 -7.00 62.10
CA ALA A 41 47.77 -8.30 61.53
C ALA A 41 46.26 -8.36 61.18
N ALA A 42 45.39 -7.90 62.07
CA ALA A 42 43.95 -7.78 61.84
C ALA A 42 43.64 -6.87 60.63
N LEU A 43 44.29 -5.71 60.51
CA LEU A 43 44.15 -4.83 59.33
C LEU A 43 44.63 -5.48 58.01
N ARG A 44 45.61 -6.39 58.07
CA ARG A 44 46.08 -7.14 56.89
C ARG A 44 45.15 -8.28 56.52
N ALA A 45 44.56 -8.97 57.50
CA ALA A 45 43.61 -10.05 57.31
C ALA A 45 42.23 -9.55 56.84
N PHE A 46 41.73 -8.46 57.44
CA PHE A 46 40.42 -7.87 57.16
C PHE A 46 40.37 -7.10 55.82
N GLY A 47 41.53 -6.72 55.27
CA GLY A 47 41.63 -5.96 54.02
C GLY A 47 41.33 -4.47 54.21
N ASN A 48 40.95 -3.77 53.13
CA ASN A 48 40.67 -2.33 53.20
C ASN A 48 39.19 -2.08 53.60
N PRO A 49 38.90 -1.71 54.86
CA PRO A 49 37.53 -1.53 55.33
C PRO A 49 36.81 -0.37 54.65
N VAL A 50 37.55 0.63 54.14
CA VAL A 50 36.99 1.74 53.36
C VAL A 50 36.47 1.24 52.01
N LEU A 51 37.19 0.32 51.37
CA LEU A 51 36.79 -0.28 50.09
C LEU A 51 35.55 -1.16 50.25
N ILE A 52 35.50 -2.00 51.30
CA ILE A 52 34.34 -2.87 51.59
C ILE A 52 33.11 -2.01 51.91
N ARG A 53 33.29 -0.96 52.71
CA ARG A 53 32.24 0.04 52.98
C ARG A 53 31.73 0.67 51.69
N GLU A 54 32.60 1.11 50.78
CA GLU A 54 32.17 1.69 49.50
C GLU A 54 31.43 0.70 48.59
N GLN A 55 31.90 -0.55 48.50
CA GLN A 55 31.25 -1.60 47.70
C GLN A 55 29.86 -1.95 48.24
N THR A 56 29.71 -2.09 49.56
CA THR A 56 28.42 -2.37 50.21
C THR A 56 27.47 -1.17 50.09
N ARG A 57 27.98 0.07 50.18
CA ARG A 57 27.20 1.29 49.92
C ARG A 57 26.69 1.36 48.48
N ALA A 58 27.50 0.92 47.52
CA ALA A 58 27.11 0.87 46.12
C ALA A 58 25.92 -0.09 45.88
N ILE A 59 25.84 -1.19 46.64
CA ILE A 59 24.76 -2.19 46.57
C ILE A 59 23.46 -1.69 47.23
N TRP A 60 23.55 -0.94 48.34
CA TRP A 60 22.37 -0.51 49.12
C TRP A 60 21.68 0.75 48.60
N SER A 61 22.39 1.55 47.83
CA SER A 61 21.86 2.80 47.31
C SER A 61 20.84 2.57 46.18
N TRP A 62 19.70 3.28 46.23
CA TRP A 62 18.83 3.55 45.07
C TRP A 62 19.53 4.47 44.03
N ASN A 63 20.85 4.30 43.85
CA ASN A 63 21.70 5.05 42.95
C ASN A 63 21.23 4.93 41.50
N GLY A 64 20.44 3.92 41.13
CA GLY A 64 19.85 3.80 39.80
C GLY A 64 19.07 5.05 39.37
N LEU A 65 18.04 5.46 40.13
CA LEU A 65 17.19 6.59 39.78
C LEU A 65 17.88 7.95 39.97
N GLU A 66 18.65 8.12 41.04
CA GLU A 66 19.40 9.36 41.28
C GLU A 66 20.57 9.53 40.31
N SER A 67 21.24 8.44 39.89
CA SER A 67 22.22 8.48 38.80
C SER A 67 21.55 8.73 37.47
N LEU A 68 20.42 8.08 37.15
CA LEU A 68 19.65 8.37 35.92
C LEU A 68 19.26 9.84 35.85
N ALA A 69 18.77 10.43 36.93
CA ALA A 69 18.40 11.84 36.97
C ALA A 69 19.61 12.79 36.85
N ARG A 70 20.77 12.43 37.41
CA ARG A 70 22.03 13.17 37.26
C ARG A 70 22.56 13.08 35.84
N ASP A 71 22.59 11.87 35.28
CA ASP A 71 23.04 11.57 33.93
C ASP A 71 22.14 12.29 32.91
N LEU A 72 20.82 12.26 33.10
CA LEU A 72 19.87 12.97 32.24
C LEU A 72 20.10 14.49 32.28
N ARG A 73 20.24 15.09 33.48
CA ARG A 73 20.55 16.53 33.62
C ARG A 73 21.89 16.88 32.97
N PHE A 74 22.89 16.04 33.14
CA PHE A 74 24.21 16.23 32.54
C PHE A 74 24.14 16.17 31.01
N ILE A 75 23.47 15.16 30.46
CA ILE A 75 23.24 15.01 29.01
C ILE A 75 22.48 16.21 28.46
N LEU A 76 21.41 16.65 29.12
CA LEU A 76 20.60 17.80 28.67
C LEU A 76 21.42 19.08 28.63
N ARG A 77 22.24 19.34 29.66
CA ARG A 77 23.16 20.48 29.70
C ARG A 77 24.21 20.38 28.60
N THR A 78 24.66 19.17 28.31
CA THR A 78 25.66 18.90 27.29
C THR A 78 25.10 19.14 25.88
N LEU A 79 23.90 18.64 25.59
CA LEU A 79 23.22 18.83 24.30
C LEU A 79 22.86 20.29 24.05
N ARG A 80 22.49 21.05 25.10
CA ARG A 80 22.26 22.50 25.01
C ARG A 80 23.51 23.31 24.66
N ARG A 81 24.70 22.79 24.97
CA ARG A 81 25.98 23.42 24.60
C ARG A 81 26.41 23.12 23.16
N THR A 82 25.76 22.17 22.49
CA THR A 82 26.03 21.81 21.09
C THR A 82 24.74 21.86 20.26
N PRO A 83 24.08 23.03 20.13
CA PRO A 83 22.74 23.14 19.56
C PRO A 83 22.66 22.68 18.11
N GLY A 84 23.67 22.97 17.28
CA GLY A 84 23.69 22.55 15.87
C GLY A 84 23.70 21.03 15.70
N PHE A 85 24.55 20.32 16.44
CA PHE A 85 24.56 18.85 16.45
C PHE A 85 23.23 18.28 16.92
N THR A 86 22.73 18.77 18.06
CA THR A 86 21.48 18.28 18.67
C THR A 86 20.31 18.47 17.71
N PHE A 87 20.21 19.62 17.05
CA PHE A 87 19.17 19.91 16.08
C PHE A 87 19.23 18.98 14.87
N ILE A 88 20.41 18.82 14.24
CA ILE A 88 20.58 17.95 13.07
C ILE A 88 20.28 16.49 13.45
N ALA A 89 20.78 16.01 14.59
CA ALA A 89 20.54 14.64 15.05
C ALA A 89 19.03 14.39 15.29
N ILE A 90 18.33 15.32 15.96
CA ILE A 90 16.88 15.22 16.18
C ILE A 90 16.12 15.24 14.85
N LEU A 91 16.47 16.13 13.92
CA LEU A 91 15.79 16.24 12.63
C LEU A 91 15.94 14.96 11.79
N VAL A 92 17.16 14.42 11.71
CA VAL A 92 17.45 13.20 10.96
C VAL A 92 16.72 12.00 11.58
N MET A 93 16.71 11.88 12.92
CA MET A 93 15.94 10.83 13.61
C MET A 93 14.44 11.00 13.44
N ALA A 94 13.92 12.24 13.47
CA ALA A 94 12.50 12.52 13.28
C ALA A 94 12.02 12.11 11.88
N LEU A 95 12.80 12.39 10.83
CA LEU A 95 12.48 11.98 9.47
C LEU A 95 12.56 10.46 9.30
N GLY A 96 13.63 9.82 9.79
CA GLY A 96 13.78 8.36 9.69
C GLY A 96 12.70 7.61 10.45
N ILE A 97 12.49 7.93 11.73
CA ILE A 97 11.49 7.28 12.59
C ILE A 97 10.08 7.63 12.08
N GLY A 98 9.80 8.89 11.76
CA GLY A 98 8.48 9.32 11.31
C GLY A 98 8.06 8.67 9.99
N ALA A 99 8.95 8.59 9.00
CA ALA A 99 8.65 7.91 7.74
C ALA A 99 8.38 6.41 7.95
N ASN A 100 9.19 5.74 8.79
CA ASN A 100 9.03 4.33 9.10
C ASN A 100 7.71 4.06 9.85
N VAL A 101 7.38 4.89 10.85
CA VAL A 101 6.12 4.80 11.61
C VAL A 101 4.90 5.05 10.71
N ALA A 102 4.97 6.04 9.80
CA ALA A 102 3.89 6.31 8.86
C ALA A 102 3.64 5.12 7.94
N LEU A 103 4.69 4.58 7.30
CA LEU A 103 4.56 3.43 6.40
C LEU A 103 4.14 2.16 7.13
N PHE A 104 4.67 1.91 8.33
CA PHE A 104 4.22 0.80 9.18
C PHE A 104 2.72 0.93 9.51
N THR A 105 2.24 2.14 9.79
CA THR A 105 0.81 2.38 10.07
C THR A 105 -0.05 2.06 8.85
N VAL A 106 0.36 2.48 7.65
CA VAL A 106 -0.34 2.16 6.39
C VAL A 106 -0.32 0.65 6.12
N VAL A 107 0.86 0.03 6.16
CA VAL A 107 1.02 -1.43 5.95
C VAL A 107 0.18 -2.21 6.95
N ARG A 108 0.18 -1.81 8.22
CA ARG A 108 -0.62 -2.48 9.23
C ARG A 108 -2.11 -2.29 9.00
N GLY A 109 -2.56 -1.05 8.76
CA GLY A 109 -3.96 -0.74 8.52
C GLY A 109 -4.51 -1.47 7.29
N VAL A 110 -3.75 -1.46 6.20
CA VAL A 110 -4.19 -1.97 4.89
C VAL A 110 -3.90 -3.45 4.69
N LEU A 111 -2.75 -3.98 5.13
CA LEU A 111 -2.31 -5.36 4.84
C LEU A 111 -2.43 -6.32 6.02
N LEU A 112 -2.15 -5.87 7.26
CA LEU A 112 -2.04 -6.78 8.41
C LEU A 112 -3.31 -6.85 9.26
N LYS A 113 -4.08 -5.77 9.34
CA LYS A 113 -5.34 -5.77 10.09
C LYS A 113 -6.35 -6.66 9.33
N PRO A 114 -6.98 -7.65 9.97
CA PRO A 114 -7.96 -8.50 9.32
C PRO A 114 -9.09 -7.65 8.74
N LEU A 115 -9.73 -8.16 7.69
CA LEU A 115 -10.92 -7.50 7.15
C LEU A 115 -11.99 -7.43 8.27
N PRO A 116 -12.74 -6.32 8.39
CA PRO A 116 -13.82 -6.16 9.36
C PRO A 116 -15.06 -6.99 8.98
N PHE A 117 -14.85 -8.21 8.51
CA PHE A 117 -15.87 -9.19 8.14
C PHE A 117 -15.82 -10.34 9.15
N HIS A 118 -16.96 -11.01 9.36
CA HIS A 118 -17.01 -12.16 10.25
C HIS A 118 -16.24 -13.35 9.63
N ASP A 119 -15.36 -14.01 10.38
CA ASP A 119 -14.45 -15.09 9.92
C ASP A 119 -13.83 -14.83 8.52
N PRO A 120 -12.96 -13.82 8.37
CA PRO A 120 -12.48 -13.39 7.05
C PRO A 120 -11.63 -14.46 6.34
N ASP A 121 -11.01 -15.39 7.08
CA ASP A 121 -10.19 -16.47 6.53
C ASP A 121 -11.01 -17.49 5.72
N ARG A 122 -12.34 -17.51 5.89
CA ARG A 122 -13.26 -18.38 5.16
C ARG A 122 -13.87 -17.70 3.93
N LEU A 123 -13.61 -16.40 3.74
CA LEU A 123 -14.14 -15.64 2.61
C LEU A 123 -13.18 -15.69 1.43
N VAL A 124 -13.71 -16.14 0.29
CA VAL A 124 -12.97 -16.22 -0.96
C VAL A 124 -13.72 -15.49 -2.06
N MET A 125 -12.97 -14.82 -2.93
CA MET A 125 -13.49 -14.36 -4.21
C MET A 125 -13.39 -15.52 -5.20
N VAL A 126 -14.51 -15.89 -5.79
CA VAL A 126 -14.61 -16.94 -6.80
C VAL A 126 -14.69 -16.29 -8.18
N SER A 127 -14.05 -16.92 -9.14
CA SER A 127 -13.91 -16.50 -10.53
C SER A 127 -13.98 -17.71 -11.45
N GLU A 128 -14.38 -17.49 -12.69
CA GLU A 128 -14.30 -18.51 -13.73
C GLU A 128 -12.87 -18.62 -14.29
N GLY A 129 -12.45 -19.79 -14.76
CA GLY A 129 -11.12 -20.01 -15.28
C GLY A 129 -11.00 -21.19 -16.25
N ALA A 130 -9.95 -21.18 -17.07
CA ALA A 130 -9.59 -22.32 -17.92
C ALA A 130 -8.70 -23.32 -17.15
N PHE A 131 -8.70 -24.60 -17.56
CA PHE A 131 -7.87 -25.68 -17.00
C PHE A 131 -6.36 -25.56 -17.25
N ARG A 132 -5.90 -24.59 -18.05
CA ARG A 132 -4.47 -24.46 -18.39
C ARG A 132 -3.68 -23.79 -17.27
N GLU A 133 -2.79 -24.57 -16.66
CA GLU A 133 -1.87 -24.17 -15.58
C GLU A 133 -0.83 -23.13 -16.05
N ASP A 134 -0.48 -23.14 -17.34
CA ASP A 134 0.50 -22.24 -17.99
C ASP A 134 -0.09 -20.96 -18.60
N ASP A 135 -1.41 -20.76 -18.52
CA ASP A 135 -2.01 -19.56 -19.07
C ASP A 135 -1.95 -18.41 -18.05
N THR A 136 -1.10 -17.44 -18.36
CA THR A 136 -1.20 -16.07 -17.86
C THR A 136 -2.54 -15.40 -18.23
N ALA A 137 -3.42 -16.09 -18.98
CA ALA A 137 -4.83 -15.74 -19.15
C ALA A 137 -5.58 -15.86 -17.81
N GLY A 138 -5.81 -14.70 -17.21
CA GLY A 138 -6.31 -14.51 -15.85
C GLY A 138 -7.67 -15.15 -15.53
N SER A 139 -7.95 -15.22 -14.23
CA SER A 139 -9.30 -15.44 -13.69
C SER A 139 -10.30 -14.46 -14.33
N ASN A 140 -11.46 -14.95 -14.77
CA ASN A 140 -12.52 -14.08 -15.29
C ASN A 140 -13.63 -13.85 -14.24
N LEU A 141 -14.44 -12.81 -14.48
CA LEU A 141 -15.70 -12.65 -13.75
C LEU A 141 -16.62 -13.86 -13.99
N VAL A 142 -17.63 -14.01 -13.16
CA VAL A 142 -18.58 -15.11 -13.20
C VAL A 142 -19.83 -14.69 -13.98
N SER A 143 -20.36 -15.61 -14.76
CA SER A 143 -21.63 -15.46 -15.47
C SER A 143 -22.83 -15.78 -14.57
N GLY A 144 -23.98 -15.18 -14.87
CA GLY A 144 -25.19 -15.36 -14.07
C GLY A 144 -25.64 -16.82 -14.01
N GLY A 145 -25.64 -17.49 -15.16
CA GLY A 145 -26.04 -18.90 -15.28
C GLY A 145 -25.09 -19.83 -14.51
N MET A 146 -23.78 -19.67 -14.67
CA MET A 146 -22.78 -20.44 -13.93
C MET A 146 -22.94 -20.25 -12.41
N TYR A 147 -23.18 -19.01 -11.96
CA TYR A 147 -23.43 -18.73 -10.55
C TYR A 147 -24.70 -19.43 -10.04
N ALA A 148 -25.79 -19.45 -10.82
CA ALA A 148 -27.03 -20.08 -10.40
C ALA A 148 -26.82 -21.58 -10.11
N ASP A 149 -26.09 -22.28 -10.98
CA ASP A 149 -25.73 -23.67 -10.77
C ASP A 149 -24.76 -23.87 -9.60
N TRP A 150 -23.75 -23.02 -9.48
CA TRP A 150 -22.85 -23.05 -8.33
C TRP A 150 -23.63 -22.89 -7.02
N LYS A 151 -24.53 -21.91 -6.94
CA LYS A 151 -25.34 -21.64 -5.75
C LYS A 151 -26.21 -22.84 -5.38
N MET A 152 -26.80 -23.51 -6.36
CA MET A 152 -27.71 -24.63 -6.13
C MET A 152 -26.98 -25.94 -5.77
N GLN A 153 -25.82 -26.19 -6.38
CA GLN A 153 -25.23 -27.54 -6.40
C GLN A 153 -23.95 -27.69 -5.57
N ASN A 154 -23.31 -26.58 -5.18
CA ASN A 154 -22.09 -26.64 -4.38
C ASN A 154 -22.32 -27.35 -3.02
N ARG A 155 -21.28 -28.01 -2.53
CA ARG A 155 -21.26 -28.68 -1.23
C ARG A 155 -20.22 -28.08 -0.29
N SER A 156 -19.26 -27.33 -0.81
CA SER A 156 -18.12 -26.78 -0.08
C SER A 156 -18.38 -25.43 0.58
N TYR A 157 -19.39 -24.67 0.13
CA TYR A 157 -19.68 -23.33 0.63
C TYR A 157 -20.89 -23.32 1.55
N THR A 158 -20.85 -22.46 2.56
CA THR A 158 -22.00 -22.12 3.41
C THR A 158 -22.91 -21.15 2.68
N SER A 159 -22.34 -20.23 1.92
CA SER A 159 -23.06 -19.24 1.12
C SER A 159 -22.21 -18.75 -0.05
N LEU A 160 -22.89 -18.38 -1.14
CA LEU A 160 -22.33 -17.77 -2.35
C LEU A 160 -23.20 -16.55 -2.70
N ALA A 161 -22.59 -15.38 -2.86
CA ALA A 161 -23.30 -14.14 -3.15
C ALA A 161 -22.69 -13.40 -4.34
N LEU A 162 -23.51 -12.67 -5.09
CA LEU A 162 -23.13 -11.90 -6.27
C LEU A 162 -22.90 -10.42 -5.94
N ALA A 163 -21.92 -9.83 -6.61
CA ALA A 163 -21.73 -8.39 -6.68
C ALA A 163 -21.39 -7.92 -8.09
N GLN A 164 -21.87 -6.75 -8.48
CA GLN A 164 -21.43 -6.07 -9.70
C GLN A 164 -21.32 -4.56 -9.48
N GLY A 165 -20.19 -3.98 -9.85
CA GLY A 165 -20.04 -2.52 -9.83
C GLY A 165 -20.79 -1.89 -11.00
N ILE A 166 -21.63 -0.91 -10.70
CA ILE A 166 -22.43 -0.16 -11.67
C ILE A 166 -22.33 1.35 -11.40
N ARG A 167 -22.95 2.16 -12.25
CA ARG A 167 -23.14 3.59 -12.02
C ARG A 167 -24.59 3.93 -12.24
N VAL A 168 -25.20 4.63 -11.29
CA VAL A 168 -26.61 5.05 -11.37
C VAL A 168 -26.70 6.55 -11.23
N GLY A 169 -27.67 7.17 -11.90
CA GLY A 169 -28.01 8.57 -11.74
C GLY A 169 -28.97 8.76 -10.57
N LEU A 170 -28.56 9.49 -9.53
CA LEU A 170 -29.46 10.00 -8.52
C LEU A 170 -30.11 11.29 -9.03
N SER A 171 -31.44 11.30 -9.07
CA SER A 171 -32.18 12.50 -9.48
C SER A 171 -32.02 13.63 -8.47
N GLY A 172 -32.04 14.87 -8.97
CA GLY A 172 -32.09 16.06 -8.13
C GLY A 172 -33.41 16.15 -7.37
N SER A 173 -33.35 16.48 -6.07
CA SER A 173 -34.50 16.81 -5.25
C SER A 173 -34.17 18.04 -4.40
N ASN A 174 -35.19 18.79 -3.98
CA ASN A 174 -35.04 19.94 -3.07
C ASN A 174 -33.96 20.96 -3.49
N GLY A 175 -33.91 21.30 -4.79
CA GLY A 175 -32.94 22.26 -5.34
C GLY A 175 -31.53 21.72 -5.56
N GLN A 176 -31.27 20.45 -5.25
CA GLN A 176 -29.98 19.81 -5.55
C GLN A 176 -29.92 19.33 -7.00
N LEU A 177 -28.75 19.47 -7.63
CA LEU A 177 -28.51 18.93 -8.97
C LEU A 177 -28.48 17.39 -8.97
N PRO A 178 -28.86 16.75 -10.08
CA PRO A 178 -28.64 15.32 -10.29
C PRO A 178 -27.16 14.96 -10.18
N GLU A 179 -26.86 13.77 -9.67
CA GLU A 179 -25.49 13.29 -9.47
C GLU A 179 -25.36 11.84 -9.95
N LYS A 180 -24.24 11.53 -10.60
CA LYS A 180 -23.92 10.15 -11.00
C LYS A 180 -23.08 9.48 -9.92
N LEU A 181 -23.60 8.39 -9.36
CA LEU A 181 -23.01 7.70 -8.22
C LEU A 181 -22.38 6.38 -8.67
N ASN A 182 -21.19 6.07 -8.14
CA ASN A 182 -20.64 4.72 -8.25
C ASN A 182 -21.42 3.84 -7.26
N SER A 183 -21.96 2.73 -7.74
CA SER A 183 -22.89 1.88 -6.98
C SER A 183 -22.54 0.42 -7.19
N ALA A 184 -23.12 -0.48 -6.41
CA ALA A 184 -22.96 -1.90 -6.64
C ALA A 184 -24.28 -2.66 -6.48
N LEU A 185 -24.51 -3.62 -7.37
CA LEU A 185 -25.58 -4.59 -7.22
C LEU A 185 -25.12 -5.68 -6.26
N PHE A 186 -25.97 -6.09 -5.33
CA PHE A 186 -25.75 -7.23 -4.45
C PHE A 186 -26.90 -8.22 -4.54
N SER A 187 -26.60 -9.52 -4.47
CA SER A 187 -27.63 -10.48 -4.09
C SER A 187 -28.05 -10.25 -2.64
N TRP A 188 -29.29 -10.58 -2.31
CA TRP A 188 -29.87 -10.36 -0.98
C TRP A 188 -29.05 -10.97 0.18
N ASP A 189 -28.27 -12.01 -0.09
CA ASP A 189 -27.44 -12.73 0.86
C ASP A 189 -25.98 -12.26 0.93
N MET A 190 -25.61 -11.18 0.22
CA MET A 190 -24.24 -10.66 0.21
C MET A 190 -23.78 -10.17 1.58
N LEU A 191 -24.55 -9.30 2.24
CA LEU A 191 -24.15 -8.77 3.55
C LEU A 191 -24.09 -9.87 4.62
N ARG A 192 -25.03 -10.83 4.59
CA ARG A 192 -24.99 -12.03 5.44
C ARG A 192 -23.76 -12.89 5.15
N THR A 193 -23.41 -13.07 3.88
CA THR A 193 -22.21 -13.80 3.47
C THR A 193 -20.96 -13.12 4.00
N LEU A 194 -20.88 -11.79 3.98
CA LEU A 194 -19.78 -11.02 4.58
C LEU A 194 -19.85 -10.96 6.12
N GLY A 195 -21.01 -11.25 6.71
CA GLY A 195 -21.27 -11.10 8.14
C GLY A 195 -21.35 -9.64 8.57
N VAL A 196 -21.92 -8.78 7.73
CA VAL A 196 -22.09 -7.34 7.95
C VAL A 196 -23.57 -7.02 8.13
N GLN A 197 -23.87 -6.07 9.00
CA GLN A 197 -25.22 -5.53 9.18
C GLN A 197 -25.22 -4.03 8.93
N PRO A 198 -26.31 -3.47 8.36
CA PRO A 198 -26.49 -2.01 8.30
C PRO A 198 -26.42 -1.38 9.68
N ALA A 199 -25.84 -0.18 9.78
CA ALA A 199 -25.77 0.57 11.03
C ALA A 199 -27.15 1.10 11.45
N LEU A 200 -28.00 1.41 10.46
CA LEU A 200 -29.39 1.82 10.65
C LEU A 200 -30.27 1.11 9.62
N GLY A 201 -31.51 0.79 9.99
CA GLY A 201 -32.47 0.10 9.13
C GLY A 201 -32.24 -1.41 9.06
N ARG A 202 -32.47 -2.02 7.90
CA ARG A 202 -32.40 -3.47 7.68
C ARG A 202 -31.58 -3.84 6.44
N ASP A 203 -31.11 -5.09 6.41
CA ASP A 203 -30.52 -5.73 5.24
C ASP A 203 -31.57 -6.08 4.17
N PHE A 204 -31.13 -6.40 2.96
CA PHE A 204 -31.95 -7.01 1.93
C PHE A 204 -32.51 -8.36 2.40
N MET A 205 -33.74 -8.65 1.95
CA MET A 205 -34.39 -9.94 2.09
C MET A 205 -34.55 -10.57 0.71
N GLN A 206 -34.72 -11.89 0.68
CA GLN A 206 -34.96 -12.61 -0.58
C GLN A 206 -36.17 -12.05 -1.36
N ALA A 207 -37.19 -11.54 -0.66
CA ALA A 207 -38.36 -10.92 -1.29
C ALA A 207 -38.05 -9.57 -1.98
N ASP A 208 -37.00 -8.86 -1.54
CA ASP A 208 -36.58 -7.60 -2.16
C ASP A 208 -35.76 -7.83 -3.45
N ASP A 209 -35.17 -9.02 -3.60
CA ASP A 209 -34.24 -9.38 -4.67
C ASP A 209 -34.93 -10.28 -5.70
N SER A 210 -35.98 -9.72 -6.30
CA SER A 210 -36.70 -10.34 -7.40
C SER A 210 -37.17 -9.29 -8.40
N ARG A 211 -37.39 -9.71 -9.65
CA ARG A 211 -37.82 -8.79 -10.72
C ARG A 211 -39.18 -8.13 -10.44
N ALA A 212 -40.04 -8.82 -9.69
CA ALA A 212 -41.37 -8.31 -9.30
C ALA A 212 -41.36 -7.46 -8.01
N ALA A 213 -40.22 -7.40 -7.29
CA ALA A 213 -40.10 -6.62 -6.07
C ALA A 213 -40.13 -5.11 -6.36
N ASN A 214 -40.45 -4.32 -5.33
CA ASN A 214 -40.23 -2.88 -5.36
C ASN A 214 -38.73 -2.58 -5.23
N GLY A 215 -38.26 -1.51 -5.87
CA GLY A 215 -36.88 -1.06 -5.76
C GLY A 215 -36.52 -0.73 -4.31
N THR A 216 -35.47 -1.37 -3.79
CA THR A 216 -34.92 -1.09 -2.46
C THR A 216 -33.44 -0.74 -2.56
N VAL A 217 -32.96 0.11 -1.64
CA VAL A 217 -31.58 0.60 -1.68
C VAL A 217 -30.98 0.71 -0.29
N LEU A 218 -29.69 0.38 -0.19
CA LEU A 218 -28.86 0.66 0.97
C LEU A 218 -27.91 1.82 0.64
N LEU A 219 -27.81 2.80 1.52
CA LEU A 219 -26.94 3.96 1.33
C LEU A 219 -25.60 3.77 2.04
N SER A 220 -24.52 4.27 1.44
CA SER A 220 -23.27 4.42 2.17
C SER A 220 -23.36 5.55 3.20
N TRP A 221 -22.61 5.42 4.28
CA TRP A 221 -22.53 6.44 5.31
C TRP A 221 -22.12 7.82 4.76
N GLY A 222 -21.16 7.83 3.83
CA GLY A 222 -20.67 9.06 3.20
C GLY A 222 -21.74 9.76 2.34
N LEU A 223 -22.52 8.98 1.57
CA LEU A 223 -23.63 9.54 0.79
C LEU A 223 -24.74 10.06 1.70
N TRP A 224 -25.11 9.29 2.73
CA TRP A 224 -26.10 9.68 3.72
C TRP A 224 -25.75 11.01 4.41
N LYS A 225 -24.51 11.17 4.88
CA LYS A 225 -24.06 12.44 5.49
C LYS A 225 -24.02 13.60 4.51
N ARG A 226 -23.43 13.41 3.33
CA ARG A 226 -23.19 14.49 2.36
C ARG A 226 -24.47 14.95 1.67
N ARG A 227 -25.30 14.01 1.21
CA ARG A 227 -26.48 14.28 0.38
C ARG A 227 -27.74 14.50 1.20
N PHE A 228 -27.89 13.76 2.29
CA PHE A 228 -29.09 13.74 3.13
C PHE A 228 -28.85 14.32 4.54
N GLY A 229 -27.72 15.01 4.74
CA GLY A 229 -27.42 15.71 6.00
C GLY A 229 -27.19 14.81 7.22
N GLY A 230 -27.16 13.49 7.05
CA GLY A 230 -27.14 12.56 8.17
C GLY A 230 -28.51 12.43 8.87
N ASP A 231 -29.61 12.72 8.17
CA ASP A 231 -30.96 12.58 8.71
C ASP A 231 -31.43 11.13 8.66
N SER A 232 -31.80 10.54 9.80
CA SER A 232 -32.33 9.17 9.88
C SER A 232 -33.75 9.06 9.32
N ALA A 233 -34.45 10.17 9.14
CA ALA A 233 -35.79 10.19 8.54
C ALA A 233 -35.80 9.70 7.09
N ILE A 234 -34.65 9.65 6.40
CA ILE A 234 -34.53 9.12 5.04
C ILE A 234 -34.90 7.62 4.95
N LEU A 235 -34.86 6.89 6.07
CA LEU A 235 -35.27 5.48 6.10
C LEU A 235 -36.75 5.35 5.71
N ASN A 236 -37.05 4.36 4.88
CA ASN A 236 -38.34 4.11 4.24
C ASN A 236 -38.85 5.23 3.34
N GLN A 237 -38.04 6.24 3.02
CA GLN A 237 -38.36 7.22 1.99
C GLN A 237 -37.89 6.76 0.62
N THR A 238 -38.53 7.31 -0.41
CA THR A 238 -38.22 7.01 -1.81
C THR A 238 -37.23 8.01 -2.39
N ILE A 239 -36.18 7.50 -3.02
CA ILE A 239 -35.27 8.26 -3.88
C ILE A 239 -35.43 7.80 -5.33
N GLN A 240 -35.03 8.64 -6.28
CA GLN A 240 -35.17 8.35 -7.71
C GLN A 240 -33.80 8.02 -8.31
N LEU A 241 -33.57 6.74 -8.61
CA LEU A 241 -32.36 6.24 -9.26
C LEU A 241 -32.70 5.87 -10.70
N ASP A 242 -32.01 6.46 -11.67
CA ASP A 242 -32.25 6.23 -13.11
C ASP A 242 -33.74 6.33 -13.48
N ALA A 243 -34.40 7.37 -12.93
CA ALA A 243 -35.83 7.66 -13.08
C ALA A 243 -36.79 6.56 -12.58
N GLN A 244 -36.31 5.67 -11.70
CA GLN A 244 -37.09 4.65 -11.02
C GLN A 244 -37.11 4.89 -9.50
N PRO A 245 -38.24 4.62 -8.82
CA PRO A 245 -38.37 4.81 -7.38
C PRO A 245 -37.68 3.67 -6.61
N TYR A 246 -36.77 4.02 -5.70
CA TYR A 246 -36.15 3.10 -4.74
C TYR A 246 -36.40 3.55 -3.32
N THR A 247 -36.82 2.61 -2.47
CA THR A 247 -37.03 2.85 -1.04
C THR A 247 -35.75 2.61 -0.26
N VAL A 248 -35.32 3.59 0.52
CA VAL A 248 -34.11 3.49 1.36
C VAL A 248 -34.42 2.60 2.56
N ILE A 249 -33.88 1.39 2.61
CA ILE A 249 -34.19 0.43 3.68
C ILE A 249 -33.12 0.38 4.79
N GLY A 250 -31.94 0.94 4.52
CA GLY A 250 -30.84 0.91 5.48
C GLY A 250 -29.64 1.76 5.08
N ILE A 251 -28.78 2.01 6.06
CA ILE A 251 -27.54 2.79 5.93
C ILE A 251 -26.39 1.92 6.41
N MET A 252 -25.37 1.74 5.56
CA MET A 252 -24.20 0.94 5.88
C MET A 252 -23.30 1.62 6.92
N PRO A 253 -22.54 0.85 7.72
CA PRO A 253 -21.55 1.41 8.63
C PRO A 253 -20.52 2.27 7.90
N ALA A 254 -19.94 3.26 8.60
CA ALA A 254 -18.95 4.19 8.04
C ALA A 254 -17.76 3.48 7.36
N TRP A 255 -17.31 2.39 7.96
CA TRP A 255 -16.16 1.61 7.50
C TRP A 255 -16.45 0.70 6.30
N PHE A 256 -17.73 0.50 5.93
CA PHE A 256 -18.10 -0.45 4.90
C PHE A 256 -17.96 0.16 3.49
N ASP A 257 -17.04 -0.41 2.72
CA ASP A 257 -16.58 0.13 1.44
C ASP A 257 -16.49 -0.94 0.32
N PHE A 258 -17.18 -2.07 0.47
CA PHE A 258 -17.14 -3.18 -0.49
C PHE A 258 -18.16 -2.99 -1.64
N PRO A 259 -17.85 -3.32 -2.91
CA PRO A 259 -16.61 -3.92 -3.42
C PRO A 259 -15.48 -2.92 -3.75
N SER A 260 -15.74 -1.61 -3.63
CA SER A 260 -14.79 -0.56 -3.94
C SER A 260 -15.04 0.66 -3.03
N PRO A 261 -14.00 1.42 -2.63
CA PRO A 261 -14.13 2.60 -1.77
C PRO A 261 -15.01 3.71 -2.34
N SER A 262 -15.14 3.69 -3.66
CA SER A 262 -15.98 4.62 -4.38
C SER A 262 -17.47 4.27 -4.35
N THR A 263 -17.87 3.10 -3.85
CA THR A 263 -19.28 2.65 -3.83
C THR A 263 -20.10 3.47 -2.84
N GLN A 264 -21.18 4.07 -3.32
CA GLN A 264 -22.00 5.02 -2.56
C GLN A 264 -23.40 4.49 -2.21
N LEU A 265 -23.88 3.46 -2.89
CA LEU A 265 -25.12 2.77 -2.59
C LEU A 265 -25.12 1.36 -3.16
N TRP A 266 -26.07 0.55 -2.69
CA TRP A 266 -26.30 -0.82 -3.16
C TRP A 266 -27.77 -1.08 -3.46
N THR A 267 -28.04 -1.83 -4.53
CA THR A 267 -29.38 -2.28 -4.93
C THR A 267 -29.40 -3.80 -5.20
N PRO A 268 -30.56 -4.47 -5.15
CA PRO A 268 -30.66 -5.92 -5.37
C PRO A 268 -30.37 -6.32 -6.83
N VAL A 269 -29.51 -7.32 -7.01
CA VAL A 269 -29.05 -7.74 -8.35
C VAL A 269 -30.16 -8.33 -9.21
N TYR A 270 -31.03 -9.18 -8.67
CA TYR A 270 -32.11 -9.82 -9.42
C TYR A 270 -33.31 -8.89 -9.65
N HIS A 271 -33.39 -7.78 -8.91
CA HIS A 271 -34.35 -6.73 -9.18
C HIS A 271 -33.93 -5.90 -10.42
N ASP A 272 -32.67 -5.50 -10.47
CA ASP A 272 -32.14 -4.58 -11.49
C ASP A 272 -31.69 -5.28 -12.78
N MET A 273 -31.23 -6.53 -12.69
CA MET A 273 -30.72 -7.26 -13.86
C MET A 273 -31.82 -7.95 -14.66
N PRO A 274 -31.77 -7.88 -16.01
CA PRO A 274 -32.63 -8.68 -16.87
C PRO A 274 -32.41 -10.18 -16.66
N GLU A 275 -33.49 -10.96 -16.76
CA GLU A 275 -33.45 -12.42 -16.61
C GLU A 275 -32.47 -13.07 -17.59
N GLU A 276 -32.44 -12.61 -18.85
CA GLU A 276 -31.52 -13.09 -19.88
C GLU A 276 -30.05 -13.03 -19.46
N GLN A 277 -29.64 -11.95 -18.79
CA GLN A 277 -28.27 -11.80 -18.29
C GLN A 277 -28.00 -12.71 -17.09
N MET A 278 -29.05 -12.99 -16.29
CA MET A 278 -28.95 -13.86 -15.13
C MET A 278 -28.96 -15.35 -15.47
N THR A 279 -29.49 -15.73 -16.62
CA THR A 279 -29.45 -17.11 -17.12
C THR A 279 -28.29 -17.37 -18.07
N SER A 280 -27.61 -16.33 -18.56
CA SER A 280 -26.49 -16.48 -19.49
C SER A 280 -25.26 -17.09 -18.83
N CYS A 281 -24.66 -18.10 -19.48
CA CYS A 281 -23.38 -18.72 -19.12
C CYS A 281 -22.17 -18.12 -19.85
N ASN A 282 -22.37 -17.14 -20.74
CA ASN A 282 -21.31 -16.53 -21.54
C ASN A 282 -21.07 -15.04 -21.24
N GLN A 283 -21.90 -14.44 -20.38
CA GLN A 283 -21.78 -13.05 -19.95
C GLN A 283 -21.11 -12.94 -18.57
N HIS A 284 -19.79 -12.80 -18.58
CA HIS A 284 -18.95 -12.74 -17.38
C HIS A 284 -18.90 -11.34 -16.78
N MET A 285 -19.84 -11.00 -15.89
CA MET A 285 -19.95 -9.65 -15.34
C MET A 285 -20.02 -9.55 -13.83
N PHE A 286 -20.14 -10.69 -13.13
CA PHE A 286 -20.31 -10.71 -11.68
C PHE A 286 -19.05 -11.10 -10.93
N ARG A 287 -18.84 -10.47 -9.79
CA ARG A 287 -17.92 -10.92 -8.75
C ARG A 287 -18.69 -11.83 -7.80
N VAL A 288 -18.16 -13.00 -7.49
CA VAL A 288 -18.80 -13.93 -6.55
C VAL A 288 -17.98 -14.01 -5.28
N VAL A 289 -18.62 -13.74 -4.14
CA VAL A 289 -18.03 -13.96 -2.82
C VAL A 289 -18.60 -15.23 -2.24
N GLY A 290 -17.72 -16.14 -1.83
CA GLY A 290 -18.10 -17.38 -1.17
C GLY A 290 -17.57 -17.47 0.25
N ARG A 291 -18.38 -18.03 1.14
CA ARG A 291 -17.96 -18.42 2.49
C ARG A 291 -17.80 -19.93 2.54
N LEU A 292 -16.58 -20.42 2.73
CA LEU A 292 -16.30 -21.85 2.86
C LEU A 292 -16.92 -22.43 4.14
N LYS A 293 -17.37 -23.68 4.11
CA LYS A 293 -17.78 -24.42 5.33
C LYS A 293 -16.59 -24.60 6.28
N PRO A 294 -16.83 -24.75 7.60
CA PRO A 294 -15.76 -25.00 8.55
C PRO A 294 -14.96 -26.26 8.16
N GLY A 295 -13.63 -26.18 8.15
CA GLY A 295 -12.73 -27.29 7.83
C GLY A 295 -12.52 -27.58 6.33
N ILE A 296 -13.18 -26.85 5.42
CA ILE A 296 -12.96 -26.98 3.97
C ILE A 296 -11.86 -26.04 3.51
N SER A 297 -10.88 -26.56 2.77
CA SER A 297 -9.80 -25.75 2.19
C SER A 297 -10.26 -25.02 0.92
N ALA A 298 -9.59 -23.91 0.57
CA ALA A 298 -9.88 -23.19 -0.67
C ALA A 298 -9.71 -24.08 -1.92
N ALA A 299 -8.74 -25.00 -1.90
CA ALA A 299 -8.52 -25.96 -2.98
C ALA A 299 -9.70 -26.94 -3.14
N GLN A 300 -10.25 -27.43 -2.03
CA GLN A 300 -11.46 -28.28 -2.06
C GLN A 300 -12.68 -27.49 -2.56
N GLY A 301 -12.82 -26.23 -2.14
CA GLY A 301 -13.86 -25.34 -2.64
C GLY A 301 -13.76 -25.08 -4.14
N VAL A 302 -12.55 -24.93 -4.67
CA VAL A 302 -12.32 -24.81 -6.11
C VAL A 302 -12.66 -26.10 -6.83
N ALA A 303 -12.19 -27.26 -6.34
CA ALA A 303 -12.47 -28.55 -6.96
C ALA A 303 -13.99 -28.83 -7.08
N ASP A 304 -14.75 -28.52 -6.04
CA ASP A 304 -16.21 -28.67 -6.03
C ASP A 304 -16.89 -27.82 -7.11
N LEU A 305 -16.53 -26.53 -7.21
CA LEU A 305 -17.09 -25.65 -8.25
C LEU A 305 -16.60 -26.02 -9.65
N SER A 306 -15.35 -26.45 -9.79
CA SER A 306 -14.79 -26.89 -11.08
C SER A 306 -15.50 -28.12 -11.63
N ILE A 307 -15.96 -29.06 -10.79
CA ILE A 307 -16.79 -30.20 -11.24
C ILE A 307 -18.09 -29.70 -11.86
N ILE A 308 -18.74 -28.71 -11.23
CA ILE A 308 -19.99 -28.11 -11.72
C ILE A 308 -19.73 -27.37 -13.03
N SER A 309 -18.70 -26.52 -13.07
CA SER A 309 -18.31 -25.77 -14.28
C SER A 309 -17.95 -26.68 -15.45
N GLN A 310 -17.25 -27.79 -15.19
CA GLN A 310 -16.87 -28.74 -16.23
C GLN A 310 -18.11 -29.42 -16.84
N ARG A 311 -19.09 -29.80 -16.01
CA ARG A 311 -20.34 -30.37 -16.52
C ARG A 311 -21.08 -29.38 -17.42
N ILE A 312 -21.24 -28.14 -16.96
CA ILE A 312 -21.92 -27.08 -17.73
C ILE A 312 -21.17 -26.80 -19.03
N HIS A 313 -19.84 -26.76 -18.98
CA HIS A 313 -19.03 -26.62 -20.19
C HIS A 313 -19.27 -27.76 -21.20
N ASN A 314 -19.36 -29.00 -20.73
CA ASN A 314 -19.64 -30.15 -21.60
C ASN A 314 -21.05 -30.14 -22.19
N GLU A 315 -22.01 -29.49 -21.53
CA GLU A 315 -23.35 -29.25 -22.07
C GLU A 315 -23.35 -28.10 -23.11
N HIS A 316 -22.37 -27.20 -23.04
CA HIS A 316 -22.23 -26.01 -23.87
C HIS A 316 -20.98 -26.05 -24.76
N LEU A 317 -20.61 -27.22 -25.31
CA LEU A 317 -19.41 -27.38 -26.16
C LEU A 317 -19.40 -26.45 -27.39
N ASN A 318 -20.58 -26.01 -27.83
CA ASN A 318 -20.73 -25.07 -28.94
C ASN A 318 -20.42 -23.60 -28.55
N ASP A 319 -20.33 -23.30 -27.25
CA ASP A 319 -20.05 -21.97 -26.71
C ASP A 319 -18.66 -21.93 -26.05
N PRO A 320 -17.64 -21.37 -26.74
CA PRO A 320 -16.28 -21.35 -26.23
C PRO A 320 -16.07 -20.37 -25.06
N PHE A 321 -17.09 -19.57 -24.71
CA PHE A 321 -17.03 -18.61 -23.62
C PHE A 321 -17.50 -19.18 -22.28
N VAL A 322 -18.02 -20.41 -22.25
CA VAL A 322 -18.32 -21.10 -21.00
C VAL A 322 -17.03 -21.70 -20.46
N PHE A 323 -16.57 -21.24 -19.30
CA PHE A 323 -15.32 -21.72 -18.73
C PHE A 323 -15.47 -23.09 -18.04
N GLN A 324 -14.38 -23.83 -18.04
CA GLN A 324 -14.36 -25.25 -17.66
C GLN A 324 -14.08 -25.46 -16.16
N SER A 325 -13.57 -24.45 -15.48
CA SER A 325 -13.07 -24.55 -14.11
C SER A 325 -13.37 -23.28 -13.32
N ALA A 326 -13.36 -23.40 -11.99
CA ALA A 326 -13.37 -22.28 -11.09
C ALA A 326 -11.95 -21.94 -10.62
N LYS A 327 -11.74 -20.69 -10.21
CA LYS A 327 -10.57 -20.23 -9.47
C LYS A 327 -11.05 -19.47 -8.25
N SER A 328 -10.36 -19.61 -7.13
CA SER A 328 -10.62 -18.80 -5.94
C SER A 328 -9.34 -18.15 -5.44
N ARG A 329 -9.50 -17.00 -4.80
CA ARG A 329 -8.45 -16.36 -4.02
C ARG A 329 -9.04 -15.83 -2.72
N PRO A 330 -8.28 -15.82 -1.61
CA PRO A 330 -8.71 -15.18 -0.38
C PRO A 330 -9.22 -13.76 -0.65
N LEU A 331 -10.32 -13.36 0.01
CA LEU A 331 -10.91 -12.04 -0.21
C LEU A 331 -9.91 -10.92 0.14
N THR A 332 -9.07 -11.14 1.15
CA THR A 332 -7.94 -10.27 1.52
C THR A 332 -6.99 -10.06 0.34
N GLU A 333 -6.54 -11.12 -0.31
CA GLU A 333 -5.65 -11.05 -1.47
C GLU A 333 -6.30 -10.35 -2.66
N HIS A 334 -7.60 -10.57 -2.89
CA HIS A 334 -8.32 -9.84 -3.93
C HIS A 334 -8.33 -8.32 -3.68
N MET A 335 -8.58 -7.89 -2.44
CA MET A 335 -8.72 -6.48 -2.10
C MET A 335 -7.38 -5.73 -2.02
N VAL A 336 -6.29 -6.38 -1.60
CA VAL A 336 -5.01 -5.70 -1.34
C VAL A 336 -3.81 -6.29 -2.09
N GLY A 337 -3.98 -7.36 -2.88
CA GLY A 337 -2.89 -8.07 -3.54
C GLY A 337 -2.04 -7.20 -4.47
N GLU A 338 -2.67 -6.30 -5.24
CA GLU A 338 -1.98 -5.45 -6.20
C GLU A 338 -1.13 -4.35 -5.53
N ILE A 339 -1.56 -3.85 -4.37
CA ILE A 339 -0.86 -2.80 -3.62
C ILE A 339 0.16 -3.34 -2.61
N LYS A 340 0.11 -4.64 -2.30
CA LYS A 340 0.99 -5.31 -1.32
C LYS A 340 2.47 -5.16 -1.68
N LYS A 341 2.84 -5.46 -2.93
CA LYS A 341 4.25 -5.38 -3.38
C LYS A 341 4.79 -3.94 -3.32
N PRO A 342 4.12 -2.91 -3.90
CA PRO A 342 4.54 -1.52 -3.73
C PRO A 342 4.70 -1.11 -2.26
N LEU A 343 3.73 -1.43 -1.40
CA LEU A 343 3.78 -1.04 0.00
C LEU A 343 4.98 -1.66 0.76
N TYR A 344 5.33 -2.92 0.48
CA TYR A 344 6.54 -3.51 1.07
C TYR A 344 7.83 -2.86 0.55
N VAL A 345 7.91 -2.57 -0.75
CA VAL A 345 9.08 -1.86 -1.30
C VAL A 345 9.24 -0.48 -0.66
N LEU A 346 8.13 0.25 -0.43
CA LEU A 346 8.17 1.52 0.30
C LEU A 346 8.59 1.32 1.77
N LEU A 347 8.10 0.28 2.44
CA LEU A 347 8.49 -0.03 3.81
C LEU A 347 9.99 -0.32 3.91
N GLU A 348 10.53 -1.17 3.02
CA GLU A 348 11.97 -1.46 2.92
C GLU A 348 12.79 -0.18 2.69
N ALA A 349 12.33 0.70 1.79
CA ALA A 349 12.97 1.98 1.54
C ALA A 349 13.01 2.87 2.80
N THR A 350 11.92 2.91 3.59
CA THR A 350 11.91 3.66 4.86
C THR A 350 12.79 3.02 5.94
N CYS A 351 12.97 1.70 5.94
CA CYS A 351 13.95 1.03 6.80
C CYS A 351 15.38 1.42 6.43
N CYS A 352 15.71 1.48 5.13
CA CYS A 352 17.02 1.98 4.67
C CYS A 352 17.24 3.45 5.07
N LEU A 353 16.21 4.30 4.98
CA LEU A 353 16.26 5.68 5.44
C LEU A 353 16.54 5.77 6.95
N LEU A 354 15.88 4.92 7.75
CA LEU A 354 16.10 4.83 9.19
C LEU A 354 17.54 4.38 9.52
N LEU A 355 18.08 3.41 8.77
CA LEU A 355 19.47 2.97 8.91
C LEU A 355 20.45 4.11 8.64
N ILE A 356 20.24 4.88 7.56
CA ILE A 356 21.03 6.08 7.27
C ILE A 356 20.95 7.06 8.44
N ALA A 357 19.76 7.31 8.98
CA ALA A 357 19.60 8.19 10.14
C ALA A 357 20.43 7.73 11.35
N CYS A 358 20.41 6.44 11.65
CA CYS A 358 21.21 5.84 12.73
C CYS A 358 22.72 5.94 12.46
N LEU A 359 23.17 5.73 11.22
CA LEU A 359 24.56 5.87 10.81
C LEU A 359 25.05 7.31 10.94
N ASN A 360 24.22 8.29 10.54
CA ASN A 360 24.53 9.72 10.65
C ASN A 360 24.74 10.12 12.10
N VAL A 361 23.82 9.71 12.98
CA VAL A 361 23.93 9.97 14.42
C VAL A 361 25.18 9.28 14.99
N ALA A 362 25.46 8.03 14.61
CA ALA A 362 26.66 7.31 15.05
C ALA A 362 27.95 8.02 14.59
N ASN A 363 28.05 8.42 13.33
CA ASN A 363 29.20 9.13 12.77
C ASN A 363 29.46 10.47 13.48
N LEU A 364 28.40 11.25 13.74
CA LEU A 364 28.49 12.49 14.49
C LEU A 364 28.91 12.28 15.96
N LEU A 365 28.41 11.22 16.62
CA LEU A 365 28.79 10.85 17.98
C LEU A 365 30.25 10.42 18.07
N VAL A 366 30.73 9.63 17.11
CA VAL A 366 32.14 9.22 17.00
C VAL A 366 33.03 10.46 16.79
N ALA A 367 32.64 11.39 15.92
CA ALA A 367 33.37 12.64 15.71
C ALA A 367 33.44 13.49 16.99
N ARG A 368 32.35 13.56 17.75
CA ARG A 368 32.29 14.33 19.00
C ARG A 368 33.05 13.66 20.16
N ALA A 369 33.17 12.33 20.16
CA ALA A 369 34.00 11.60 21.10
C ALA A 369 35.49 11.94 20.93
N ALA A 370 35.95 12.18 19.69
CA ALA A 370 37.32 12.61 19.41
C ALA A 370 37.64 13.99 20.03
N ALA A 371 36.70 14.93 19.99
CA ALA A 371 36.88 16.26 20.60
C ALA A 371 36.94 16.22 22.14
N ARG A 372 36.41 15.17 22.79
CA ARG A 372 36.39 14.99 24.26
C ARG A 372 37.41 14.00 24.78
N ARG A 373 38.41 13.66 23.97
CA ARG A 373 39.41 12.61 24.28
C ARG A 373 40.15 12.85 25.59
N LYS A 374 40.56 14.10 25.86
CA LYS A 374 41.26 14.48 27.11
C LYS A 374 40.37 14.32 28.35
N GLU A 375 39.08 14.66 28.25
CA GLU A 375 38.13 14.51 29.36
C GLU A 375 37.88 13.03 29.69
N LEU A 376 37.70 12.19 28.66
CA LEU A 376 37.52 10.74 28.86
C LEU A 376 38.76 10.08 29.48
N ALA A 377 39.96 10.44 29.00
CA ALA A 377 41.22 9.88 29.50
C ALA A 377 41.46 10.18 30.99
N ILE A 378 41.13 11.40 31.43
CA ILE A 378 41.23 11.79 32.85
C ILE A 378 40.21 11.01 33.70
N ARG A 379 38.98 10.82 33.22
CA ARG A 379 37.94 10.05 33.95
C ARG A 379 38.27 8.56 34.06
N THR A 380 38.85 7.97 33.02
CA THR A 380 39.31 6.56 33.08
C THR A 380 40.51 6.41 34.00
N ALA A 381 41.44 7.37 34.02
CA ALA A 381 42.59 7.35 34.93
C ALA A 381 42.18 7.48 36.41
N LEU A 382 41.06 8.15 36.70
CA LEU A 382 40.47 8.25 38.04
C LEU A 382 39.59 7.04 38.42
N GLY A 383 39.61 5.94 37.67
CA GLY A 383 38.85 4.72 37.97
C GLY A 383 37.42 4.69 37.45
N GLY A 384 37.06 5.58 36.51
CA GLY A 384 35.75 5.54 35.85
C GLY A 384 35.58 4.29 34.98
N GLY A 385 34.74 3.35 35.41
CA GLY A 385 34.53 2.09 34.69
C GLY A 385 33.89 2.24 33.29
N TRP A 386 34.30 1.37 32.36
CA TRP A 386 33.80 1.24 30.98
C TRP A 386 32.26 1.24 30.86
N LEU A 387 31.58 0.54 31.77
CA LEU A 387 30.11 0.47 31.80
C LEU A 387 29.47 1.85 31.99
N ARG A 388 30.11 2.76 32.72
CA ARG A 388 29.56 4.09 32.98
C ARG A 388 29.62 4.97 31.72
N LEU A 389 30.71 4.86 30.96
CA LEU A 389 30.87 5.54 29.67
C LEU A 389 29.89 5.00 28.62
N MET A 390 29.73 3.67 28.55
CA MET A 390 28.75 3.04 27.67
C MET A 390 27.31 3.46 28.01
N ARG A 391 26.97 3.49 29.31
CA ARG A 391 25.66 3.94 29.79
C ARG A 391 25.40 5.41 29.46
N GLU A 392 26.36 6.30 29.66
CA GLU A 392 26.24 7.72 29.35
C GLU A 392 25.97 7.94 27.85
N ARG A 393 26.63 7.18 26.98
CA ARG A 393 26.42 7.23 25.51
C ARG A 393 25.08 6.66 25.08
N LEU A 394 24.68 5.52 25.63
CA LEU A 394 23.37 4.94 25.35
C LEU A 394 22.24 5.88 25.79
N MET A 395 22.38 6.54 26.93
CA MET A 395 21.39 7.52 27.41
C MET A 395 21.35 8.78 26.54
N GLU A 396 22.49 9.24 26.02
CA GLU A 396 22.55 10.36 25.07
C GLU A 396 21.84 10.00 23.75
N CYS A 397 22.11 8.81 23.20
CA CYS A 397 21.41 8.31 22.02
C CYS A 397 19.92 8.11 22.27
N LEU A 398 19.54 7.53 23.42
CA LEU A 398 18.15 7.29 23.77
C LEU A 398 17.37 8.59 23.87
N LEU A 399 17.95 9.63 24.46
CA LEU A 399 17.31 10.94 24.55
C LEU A 399 17.13 11.58 23.15
N LEU A 400 18.16 11.54 22.30
CA LEU A 400 18.07 12.05 20.93
C LEU A 400 17.03 11.29 20.10
N SER A 401 17.05 9.96 20.16
CA SER A 401 16.07 9.09 19.50
C SER A 401 14.67 9.29 20.04
N ALA A 402 14.50 9.53 21.34
CA ALA A 402 13.18 9.75 21.95
C ALA A 402 12.58 11.08 21.54
N VAL A 403 13.36 12.17 21.55
CA VAL A 403 12.89 13.49 21.10
C VAL A 403 12.65 13.48 19.59
N GLY A 404 13.59 12.89 18.82
CA GLY A 404 13.41 12.69 17.38
C GLY A 404 12.19 11.83 17.07
N GLY A 405 11.98 10.73 17.79
CA GLY A 405 10.84 9.84 17.61
C GLY A 405 9.51 10.47 18.00
N ALA A 406 9.46 11.29 19.04
CA ALA A 406 8.26 12.07 19.38
C ALA A 406 7.89 13.07 18.28
N LEU A 407 8.88 13.79 17.75
CA LEU A 407 8.68 14.69 16.61
C LEU A 407 8.31 13.92 15.34
N GLY A 408 8.96 12.77 15.09
CA GLY A 408 8.67 11.89 13.97
C GLY A 408 7.26 11.30 14.03
N LEU A 409 6.78 10.94 15.22
CA LEU A 409 5.40 10.48 15.44
C LEU A 409 4.39 11.59 15.13
N LEU A 410 4.69 12.83 15.53
CA LEU A 410 3.87 14.00 15.19
C LEU A 410 3.84 14.22 13.67
N LEU A 411 4.99 14.14 12.99
CA LEU A 411 5.07 14.22 11.54
C LEU A 411 4.27 13.11 10.86
N ALA A 412 4.42 11.86 11.31
CA ALA A 412 3.65 10.72 10.82
C ALA A 412 2.15 10.95 11.01
N PHE A 413 1.71 11.39 12.19
CA PHE A 413 0.31 11.72 12.46
C PHE A 413 -0.22 12.78 11.50
N THR A 414 0.51 13.89 11.32
CA THR A 414 0.08 14.98 10.43
C THR A 414 0.01 14.54 8.96
N ALA A 415 0.98 13.75 8.50
CA ALA A 415 1.03 13.23 7.14
C ALA A 415 -0.10 12.22 6.86
N LEU A 416 -0.34 11.30 7.79
CA LEU A 416 -1.44 10.33 7.69
C LEU A 416 -2.80 11.01 7.73
N HIS A 417 -2.98 11.98 8.63
CA HIS A 417 -4.23 12.74 8.75
C HIS A 417 -4.51 13.62 7.54
N TRP A 418 -3.46 14.18 6.92
CA TRP A 418 -3.59 14.85 5.63
C TRP A 418 -4.02 13.83 4.57
N LEU A 419 -3.30 12.71 4.44
CA LEU A 419 -3.58 11.68 3.44
C LEU A 419 -5.01 11.15 3.50
N THR A 420 -5.51 10.82 4.70
CA THR A 420 -6.87 10.26 4.89
C THR A 420 -7.98 11.26 4.57
N ARG A 421 -7.71 12.57 4.66
CA ARG A 421 -8.65 13.63 4.31
C ARG A 421 -8.64 14.01 2.83
N THR A 422 -7.51 13.85 2.13
CA THR A 422 -7.42 14.20 0.70
C THR A 422 -7.72 13.02 -0.23
N ARG A 423 -7.50 11.78 0.21
CA ARG A 423 -7.63 10.57 -0.64
C ARG A 423 -8.74 9.64 -0.15
N HIS A 424 -9.97 9.95 -0.52
CA HIS A 424 -11.14 9.11 -0.28
C HIS A 424 -11.28 7.94 -1.27
N ASP A 425 -10.44 7.90 -2.30
CA ASP A 425 -10.44 6.89 -3.36
C ASP A 425 -9.72 5.58 -2.97
N MET A 426 -9.00 5.58 -1.85
CA MET A 426 -8.22 4.44 -1.39
C MET A 426 -9.05 3.50 -0.51
N SER A 427 -8.80 2.20 -0.62
CA SER A 427 -9.48 1.20 0.19
C SER A 427 -8.94 1.17 1.60
N ARG A 428 -9.84 0.97 2.56
CA ARG A 428 -9.50 0.86 3.99
C ARG A 428 -8.80 2.09 4.59
N VAL A 429 -9.01 3.28 4.04
CA VAL A 429 -8.40 4.54 4.56
C VAL A 429 -8.73 4.76 6.03
N GLU A 430 -9.96 4.43 6.45
CA GLU A 430 -10.39 4.56 7.85
C GLU A 430 -9.64 3.62 8.82
N SER A 431 -9.04 2.54 8.31
CA SER A 431 -8.23 1.63 9.12
C SER A 431 -6.81 2.14 9.39
N ILE A 432 -6.41 3.22 8.73
CA ILE A 432 -5.10 3.87 8.89
C ILE A 432 -5.20 4.87 10.04
N HIS A 433 -5.00 4.38 11.26
CA HIS A 433 -4.93 5.20 12.46
C HIS A 433 -3.74 4.78 13.33
N ILE A 434 -3.17 5.75 14.04
CA ILE A 434 -2.13 5.47 15.04
C ILE A 434 -2.85 4.92 16.29
N ASP A 435 -2.60 3.65 16.62
CA ASP A 435 -3.09 3.02 17.84
C ASP A 435 -1.95 2.64 18.80
N GLY A 436 -2.29 2.00 19.92
CA GLY A 436 -1.32 1.58 20.93
C GLY A 436 -0.23 0.65 20.40
N MET A 437 -0.50 -0.13 19.34
CA MET A 437 0.49 -1.01 18.72
C MET A 437 1.49 -0.21 17.86
N VAL A 438 1.02 0.82 17.15
CA VAL A 438 1.91 1.76 16.45
C VAL A 438 2.77 2.54 17.46
N ALA A 439 2.20 2.93 18.60
CA ALA A 439 2.96 3.57 19.68
C ALA A 439 4.03 2.62 20.26
N ALA A 440 3.68 1.35 20.53
CA ALA A 440 4.63 0.33 20.98
C ALA A 440 5.74 0.06 19.96
N PHE A 441 5.38 -0.03 18.67
CA PHE A 441 6.33 -0.14 17.57
C PHE A 441 7.28 1.07 17.53
N THR A 442 6.76 2.29 17.68
CA THR A 442 7.55 3.52 17.73
C THR A 442 8.55 3.50 18.88
N VAL A 443 8.14 3.07 20.07
CA VAL A 443 9.03 2.90 21.23
C VAL A 443 10.12 1.85 20.94
N GLY A 444 9.75 0.73 20.32
CA GLY A 444 10.71 -0.30 19.89
C GLY A 444 11.73 0.24 18.89
N VAL A 445 11.30 1.02 17.90
CA VAL A 445 12.17 1.67 16.92
C VAL A 445 13.10 2.68 17.60
N ILE A 446 12.60 3.53 18.49
CA ILE A 446 13.40 4.48 19.27
C ILE A 446 14.51 3.76 20.03
N ALA A 447 14.17 2.66 20.72
CA ALA A 447 15.11 1.85 21.47
C ALA A 447 16.15 1.19 20.55
N LEU A 448 15.73 0.64 19.41
CA LEU A 448 16.61 0.03 18.43
C LEU A 448 17.61 1.04 17.85
N CYS A 449 17.14 2.23 17.47
CA CYS A 449 17.98 3.32 16.97
C CYS A 449 19.00 3.76 18.03
N ALA A 450 18.56 3.92 19.28
CA ALA A 450 19.44 4.30 20.39
C ALA A 450 20.52 3.24 20.66
N LEU A 451 20.13 1.97 20.65
CA LEU A 451 21.03 0.83 20.84
C LEU A 451 22.04 0.75 19.70
N PHE A 452 21.58 0.82 18.45
CA PHE A 452 22.44 0.71 17.27
C PHE A 452 23.48 1.83 17.21
N SER A 453 23.04 3.10 17.28
CA SER A 453 23.97 4.24 17.23
C SER A 453 24.86 4.31 18.48
N GLY A 454 24.33 3.95 19.66
CA GLY A 454 25.08 3.95 20.91
C GLY A 454 26.16 2.86 20.98
N LEU A 455 25.86 1.64 20.53
CA LEU A 455 26.84 0.55 20.49
C LEU A 455 27.97 0.86 19.51
N ILE A 456 27.65 1.34 18.31
CA ILE A 456 28.66 1.72 17.29
C ILE A 456 29.60 2.80 17.85
N ALA A 457 29.06 3.82 18.52
CA ALA A 457 29.87 4.87 19.14
C ALA A 457 30.71 4.35 20.31
N THR A 458 30.18 3.41 21.09
CA THR A 458 30.87 2.79 22.23
C THR A 458 32.07 1.96 21.77
N PHE A 459 31.92 1.11 20.75
CA PHE A 459 33.01 0.28 20.24
C PHE A 459 34.19 1.09 19.68
N SER A 460 33.96 2.33 19.24
CA SER A 460 35.04 3.23 18.84
C SER A 460 35.96 3.62 20.02
N SER A 461 35.51 3.46 21.27
CA SER A 461 36.09 4.10 22.45
C SER A 461 36.91 3.18 23.37
N SER A 462 37.37 1.99 22.95
CA SER A 462 37.96 0.97 23.86
C SER A 462 39.18 1.39 24.74
N ASP A 463 39.20 0.91 26.00
CA ASP A 463 40.14 1.25 27.10
C ASP A 463 41.62 1.04 26.79
N LYS A 464 41.99 -0.03 26.08
CA LYS A 464 43.39 -0.33 25.72
C LYS A 464 44.06 0.80 24.91
N ARG A 465 43.27 1.69 24.30
CA ARG A 465 43.73 2.80 23.43
C ARG A 465 43.71 4.17 24.13
N ILE A 466 43.12 4.27 25.31
CA ILE A 466 43.10 5.50 26.13
C ILE A 466 44.38 5.56 26.97
N LEU A 467 44.81 4.42 27.51
CA LEU A 467 46.08 4.30 28.25
C LEU A 467 47.31 4.50 27.35
N SER A 468 47.28 4.02 26.09
CA SER A 468 48.38 4.27 25.14
C SER A 468 48.49 5.76 24.75
N ALA A 469 47.37 6.49 24.72
CA ALA A 469 47.33 7.92 24.39
C ALA A 469 47.87 8.84 25.49
N LEU A 470 48.00 8.35 26.73
CA LEU A 470 48.71 9.05 27.82
C LEU A 470 50.22 8.85 27.74
N HIS A 471 50.69 7.76 27.12
CA HIS A 471 52.11 7.49 26.90
C HIS A 471 52.68 8.13 25.62
N GLU A 472 51.86 8.43 24.62
CA GLU A 472 52.30 8.94 23.30
C GLU A 472 52.15 10.47 23.14
N ALA A 473 52.68 11.26 24.07
CA ALA A 473 52.76 12.71 23.87
C ALA A 473 53.90 13.12 22.90
N SER A 474 54.76 12.21 22.43
CA SER A 474 55.91 12.59 21.58
C SER A 474 56.15 11.79 20.30
N LEU A 475 55.76 10.51 20.16
CA LEU A 475 56.11 9.73 18.96
C LEU A 475 55.06 8.64 18.66
N SER A 476 54.06 8.90 17.81
CA SER A 476 53.63 8.04 16.67
C SER A 476 52.23 8.43 16.13
N VAL A 477 52.09 8.39 14.81
CA VAL A 477 50.86 8.65 14.03
C VAL A 477 49.96 7.40 13.94
N SER A 478 50.32 6.30 14.61
CA SER A 478 49.82 4.96 14.29
C SER A 478 48.58 4.50 15.07
N GLY A 479 48.20 5.20 16.16
CA GLY A 479 47.06 4.82 17.02
C GLY A 479 45.66 5.15 16.49
N ASP A 480 45.54 5.97 15.44
CA ASP A 480 44.27 6.54 14.93
C ASP A 480 43.61 5.72 13.80
N SER A 481 44.32 4.73 13.26
CA SER A 481 43.91 4.01 12.04
C SER A 481 42.56 3.30 12.17
N ALA A 482 42.30 2.53 13.23
CA ALA A 482 41.06 1.74 13.31
C ALA A 482 39.79 2.58 13.52
N ARG A 483 39.88 3.76 14.15
CA ARG A 483 38.73 4.70 14.27
C ARG A 483 38.50 5.42 12.95
N ALA A 484 39.57 5.84 12.29
CA ALA A 484 39.50 6.38 10.94
C ALA A 484 38.93 5.33 9.97
N THR A 485 39.29 4.05 10.10
CA THR A 485 38.72 2.93 9.34
C THR A 485 37.24 2.73 9.64
N LEU A 486 36.83 2.70 10.91
CA LEU A 486 35.41 2.59 11.27
C LEU A 486 34.60 3.76 10.71
N ARG A 487 35.09 5.00 10.84
CA ARG A 487 34.44 6.18 10.28
C ARG A 487 34.38 6.13 8.75
N LYS A 488 35.45 5.68 8.09
CA LYS A 488 35.48 5.44 6.65
C LYS A 488 34.44 4.40 6.25
N VAL A 489 34.34 3.26 6.95
CA VAL A 489 33.34 2.21 6.67
C VAL A 489 31.92 2.74 6.88
N LEU A 490 31.65 3.43 7.98
CA LEU A 490 30.33 4.03 8.26
C LEU A 490 29.94 5.03 7.17
N LEU A 491 30.85 5.93 6.80
CA LEU A 491 30.63 6.92 5.75
C LEU A 491 30.45 6.25 4.37
N THR A 492 31.24 5.24 4.03
CA THR A 492 31.09 4.49 2.78
C THR A 492 29.73 3.77 2.73
N LEU A 493 29.29 3.14 3.82
CA LEU A 493 27.99 2.47 3.90
C LEU A 493 26.83 3.48 3.79
N GLU A 494 26.94 4.61 4.49
CA GLU A 494 26.00 5.73 4.42
C GLU A 494 25.87 6.27 2.99
N VAL A 495 27.01 6.57 2.35
CA VAL A 495 27.06 7.06 0.97
C VAL A 495 26.53 6.00 -0.01
N ALA A 496 26.86 4.72 0.16
CA ALA A 496 26.33 3.66 -0.69
C ALA A 496 24.80 3.54 -0.58
N LEU A 497 24.25 3.50 0.65
CA LEU A 497 22.81 3.41 0.89
C LEU A 497 22.06 4.64 0.36
N THR A 498 22.61 5.83 0.58
CA THR A 498 22.00 7.09 0.08
C THR A 498 22.00 7.13 -1.45
N VAL A 499 23.09 6.71 -2.12
CA VAL A 499 23.14 6.61 -3.59
C VAL A 499 22.10 5.60 -4.10
N ILE A 500 22.00 4.41 -3.49
CA ILE A 500 21.02 3.40 -3.89
C ILE A 500 19.59 3.94 -3.76
N LEU A 501 19.25 4.57 -2.62
CA LEU A 501 17.93 5.15 -2.41
C LEU A 501 17.64 6.31 -3.37
N LEU A 502 18.61 7.19 -3.60
CA LEU A 502 18.44 8.34 -4.48
C LEU A 502 18.24 7.90 -5.94
N VAL A 503 19.00 6.91 -6.41
CA VAL A 503 18.84 6.32 -7.74
C VAL A 503 17.49 5.62 -7.86
N SER A 504 17.09 4.84 -6.86
CA SER A 504 15.81 4.12 -6.88
C SER A 504 14.62 5.09 -6.86
N ALA A 505 14.65 6.10 -5.99
CA ALA A 505 13.64 7.14 -5.92
C ALA A 505 13.58 7.98 -7.21
N GLY A 506 14.75 8.34 -7.77
CA GLY A 506 14.84 9.07 -9.03
C GLY A 506 14.31 8.26 -10.23
N LEU A 507 14.59 6.96 -10.28
CA LEU A 507 14.03 6.07 -11.30
C LEU A 507 12.51 5.90 -11.16
N LEU A 508 12.00 5.78 -9.92
CA LEU A 508 10.56 5.73 -9.66
C LEU A 508 9.88 7.04 -10.06
N LEU A 509 10.44 8.19 -9.68
CA LEU A 509 9.91 9.50 -10.06
C LEU A 509 9.93 9.67 -11.57
N LYS A 510 11.04 9.32 -12.23
CA LYS A 510 11.16 9.35 -13.70
C LYS A 510 10.17 8.40 -14.37
N SER A 511 9.92 7.22 -13.79
CA SER A 511 8.94 6.26 -14.29
C SER A 511 7.52 6.82 -14.17
N TYR A 512 7.20 7.42 -13.02
CA TYR A 512 5.93 8.09 -12.77
C TYR A 512 5.72 9.30 -13.69
N GLU A 513 6.73 10.15 -13.86
CA GLU A 513 6.71 11.26 -14.80
C GLU A 513 6.50 10.76 -16.23
N ARG A 514 7.26 9.74 -16.66
CA ARG A 514 7.06 9.12 -17.97
C ARG A 514 5.66 8.58 -18.14
N LEU A 515 5.09 7.94 -17.12
CA LEU A 515 3.73 7.40 -17.17
C LEU A 515 2.68 8.51 -17.27
N ARG A 516 2.91 9.65 -16.60
CA ARG A 516 2.04 10.84 -16.68
C ARG A 516 2.23 11.67 -17.94
N SER A 517 3.41 11.61 -18.54
CA SER A 517 3.78 12.36 -19.74
C SER A 517 3.77 11.49 -20.99
N VAL A 518 3.20 10.28 -20.93
CA VAL A 518 3.01 9.47 -22.15
C VAL A 518 2.13 10.28 -23.07
N ASP A 519 2.69 10.64 -24.23
CA ASP A 519 1.93 11.24 -25.31
C ASP A 519 0.94 10.18 -25.80
N MET A 520 -0.33 10.38 -25.47
CA MET A 520 -1.42 9.50 -25.91
C MET A 520 -1.75 9.72 -27.39
N GLY A 521 -1.11 10.68 -28.07
CA GLY A 521 -1.41 11.06 -29.44
C GLY A 521 -2.74 11.83 -29.57
N CYS A 522 -3.27 12.35 -28.45
CA CYS A 522 -4.51 13.12 -28.37
C CYS A 522 -4.39 14.26 -27.35
N LEU A 523 -5.27 15.25 -27.46
CA LEU A 523 -5.40 16.35 -26.52
C LEU A 523 -5.81 15.83 -25.16
N THR A 524 -5.01 16.16 -24.15
CA THR A 524 -5.28 15.84 -22.73
C THR A 524 -5.47 17.10 -21.88
N GLN A 525 -5.11 18.27 -22.43
CA GLN A 525 -5.28 19.57 -21.79
C GLN A 525 -6.54 20.25 -22.31
N LYS A 526 -7.29 20.93 -21.43
CA LYS A 526 -8.57 21.60 -21.73
C LYS A 526 -9.69 20.69 -22.25
N VAL A 527 -9.61 19.39 -21.96
CA VAL A 527 -10.67 18.42 -22.27
C VAL A 527 -11.35 18.01 -20.97
N ILE A 528 -12.68 18.08 -20.91
CA ILE A 528 -13.48 17.67 -19.75
C ILE A 528 -14.24 16.39 -20.11
N PRO A 529 -13.85 15.22 -19.57
CA PRO A 529 -14.62 14.00 -19.77
C PRO A 529 -15.87 14.00 -18.88
N MET A 530 -17.02 13.65 -19.45
CA MET A 530 -18.28 13.50 -18.71
C MET A 530 -18.89 12.13 -18.99
N HIS A 531 -19.32 11.44 -17.93
CA HIS A 531 -20.01 10.16 -18.05
C HIS A 531 -21.52 10.35 -18.11
N LEU A 532 -22.07 10.34 -19.30
CA LEU A 532 -23.51 10.34 -19.51
C LEU A 532 -24.06 8.91 -19.55
N GLY A 533 -25.25 8.71 -19.01
CA GLY A 533 -26.01 7.46 -19.15
C GLY A 533 -27.48 7.84 -19.14
N LEU A 534 -28.25 7.24 -20.04
CA LEU A 534 -29.68 7.51 -20.15
C LEU A 534 -30.45 6.40 -19.45
N PRO A 535 -31.40 6.74 -18.58
CA PRO A 535 -32.24 5.73 -17.94
C PRO A 535 -33.16 5.11 -18.98
N ASP A 536 -33.13 3.77 -19.09
CA ASP A 536 -33.99 3.02 -20.03
C ASP A 536 -35.48 3.27 -19.76
N ALA A 537 -35.84 3.56 -18.51
CA ALA A 537 -37.18 3.93 -18.09
C ALA A 537 -37.78 5.13 -18.85
N ARG A 538 -36.93 6.11 -19.20
CA ARG A 538 -37.34 7.33 -19.92
C ARG A 538 -36.97 7.29 -21.39
N TYR A 539 -35.91 6.56 -21.74
CA TYR A 539 -35.36 6.49 -23.09
C TYR A 539 -35.32 5.05 -23.60
N ALA A 540 -36.49 4.43 -23.73
CA ALA A 540 -36.63 3.01 -24.06
C ALA A 540 -36.24 2.69 -25.51
N THR A 541 -36.48 3.61 -26.45
CA THR A 541 -36.23 3.35 -27.88
C THR A 541 -34.87 3.88 -28.34
N PRO A 542 -34.19 3.20 -29.29
CA PRO A 542 -32.98 3.72 -29.90
C PRO A 542 -33.14 5.13 -30.50
N ALA A 543 -34.30 5.42 -31.10
CA ALA A 543 -34.60 6.73 -31.68
C ALA A 543 -34.67 7.83 -30.62
N GLN A 544 -35.30 7.58 -29.46
CA GLN A 544 -35.33 8.55 -28.36
C GLN A 544 -33.93 8.85 -27.82
N ARG A 545 -33.08 7.82 -27.70
CA ARG A 545 -31.69 7.96 -27.26
C ARG A 545 -30.87 8.77 -28.26
N ALA A 546 -30.97 8.45 -29.55
CA ALA A 546 -30.29 9.17 -30.62
C ALA A 546 -30.69 10.66 -30.62
N ASN A 547 -32.00 10.95 -30.65
CA ASN A 547 -32.51 12.32 -30.64
C ASN A 547 -32.04 13.12 -29.41
N PHE A 548 -31.95 12.47 -28.24
CA PHE A 548 -31.42 13.13 -27.04
C PHE A 548 -29.93 13.46 -27.18
N TYR A 549 -29.12 12.50 -27.63
CA TYR A 549 -27.69 12.72 -27.80
C TYR A 549 -27.41 13.81 -28.84
N ASP A 550 -28.12 13.82 -29.97
CA ASP A 550 -27.98 14.84 -31.01
C ASP A 550 -28.30 16.23 -30.47
N ALA A 551 -29.47 16.39 -29.82
CA ALA A 551 -29.89 17.67 -29.25
C ALA A 551 -28.95 18.14 -28.11
N LEU A 552 -28.44 17.21 -27.30
CA LEU A 552 -27.47 17.55 -26.25
C LEU A 552 -26.17 18.06 -26.85
N LEU A 553 -25.65 17.36 -27.86
CA LEU A 553 -24.38 17.69 -28.49
C LEU A 553 -24.44 19.05 -29.19
N GLU A 554 -25.54 19.33 -29.90
CA GLU A 554 -25.81 20.63 -30.52
C GLU A 554 -25.78 21.76 -29.48
N ARG A 555 -26.47 21.58 -28.35
CA ARG A 555 -26.51 22.57 -27.27
C ARG A 555 -25.15 22.77 -26.60
N VAL A 556 -24.39 21.69 -26.38
CA VAL A 556 -23.06 21.78 -25.76
C VAL A 556 -22.08 22.50 -26.68
N ARG A 557 -22.12 22.24 -27.98
CA ARG A 557 -21.29 22.94 -28.98
C ARG A 557 -21.64 24.42 -29.10
N ALA A 558 -22.88 24.79 -28.83
CA ALA A 558 -23.31 26.19 -28.82
C ALA A 558 -22.89 26.96 -27.56
N LEU A 559 -22.35 26.30 -26.52
CA LEU A 559 -21.93 26.98 -25.30
C LEU A 559 -20.67 27.84 -25.53
N PRO A 560 -20.62 29.07 -25.00
CA PRO A 560 -19.43 29.90 -25.11
C PRO A 560 -18.24 29.25 -24.40
N GLY A 561 -17.12 29.11 -25.11
CA GLY A 561 -15.89 28.49 -24.60
C GLY A 561 -15.76 26.99 -24.87
N VAL A 562 -16.71 26.37 -25.57
CA VAL A 562 -16.59 25.00 -26.08
C VAL A 562 -16.09 25.04 -27.53
N ASP A 563 -14.86 24.57 -27.76
CA ASP A 563 -14.28 24.51 -29.12
C ASP A 563 -14.86 23.33 -29.93
N ALA A 564 -15.06 22.18 -29.28
CA ALA A 564 -15.60 20.96 -29.89
C ALA A 564 -16.15 20.01 -28.82
N ALA A 565 -17.11 19.17 -29.19
CA ALA A 565 -17.68 18.12 -28.34
C ALA A 565 -18.06 16.88 -29.15
N GLY A 566 -17.86 15.70 -28.57
CA GLY A 566 -18.21 14.41 -29.16
C GLY A 566 -18.43 13.36 -28.09
N PHE A 567 -19.13 12.27 -28.44
CA PHE A 567 -19.33 11.13 -27.55
C PHE A 567 -18.37 10.00 -27.87
N ALA A 568 -18.00 9.24 -26.84
CA ALA A 568 -17.32 7.96 -26.99
C ALA A 568 -17.70 7.02 -25.84
N THR A 569 -17.63 5.71 -26.09
CA THR A 569 -17.82 4.70 -25.02
C THR A 569 -16.62 4.61 -24.08
N SER A 570 -15.48 5.19 -24.46
CA SER A 570 -14.32 5.36 -23.59
C SER A 570 -13.42 6.48 -24.05
N VAL A 571 -12.78 7.12 -23.08
CA VAL A 571 -11.70 8.06 -23.34
C VAL A 571 -10.36 7.31 -23.52
N PRO A 572 -9.37 7.92 -24.16
CA PRO A 572 -8.06 7.31 -24.34
C PRO A 572 -7.38 7.10 -22.99
N GLY A 573 -6.69 5.98 -22.83
CA GLY A 573 -6.03 5.63 -21.57
C GLY A 573 -6.96 5.07 -20.48
N GLN A 574 -8.28 4.98 -20.70
CA GLN A 574 -9.21 4.43 -19.71
C GLN A 574 -9.08 2.90 -19.49
N GLY A 575 -8.30 2.20 -20.32
CA GLY A 575 -8.02 0.76 -20.21
C GLY A 575 -8.84 -0.11 -21.17
N SER A 576 -8.87 -1.43 -20.94
CA SER A 576 -9.67 -2.36 -21.76
C SER A 576 -11.16 -2.18 -21.52
N GLY A 577 -11.94 -2.31 -22.59
CA GLY A 577 -13.41 -2.32 -22.56
C GLY A 577 -13.93 -3.75 -22.61
N ALA A 578 -15.23 -3.92 -22.85
CA ALA A 578 -15.77 -5.23 -23.17
C ALA A 578 -15.21 -5.72 -24.51
N ASP A 579 -14.71 -6.95 -24.54
CA ASP A 579 -14.39 -7.63 -25.79
C ASP A 579 -15.71 -8.10 -26.42
N ARG A 580 -15.78 -8.04 -27.74
CA ARG A 580 -16.89 -8.62 -28.50
C ARG A 580 -16.35 -9.58 -29.53
N THR A 581 -17.08 -10.67 -29.72
CA THR A 581 -16.78 -11.60 -30.79
C THR A 581 -17.41 -11.12 -32.07
N PHE A 582 -16.65 -11.18 -33.15
CA PHE A 582 -17.12 -10.81 -34.47
C PHE A 582 -16.73 -11.85 -35.51
N THR A 583 -17.54 -11.93 -36.55
CA THR A 583 -17.19 -12.63 -37.78
C THR A 583 -17.06 -11.64 -38.92
N ILE A 584 -16.17 -11.93 -39.85
CA ILE A 584 -16.04 -11.17 -41.10
C ILE A 584 -16.86 -11.93 -42.14
N VAL A 585 -17.87 -11.27 -42.70
CA VAL A 585 -18.85 -11.90 -43.60
C VAL A 585 -18.19 -12.56 -44.82
N GLU A 586 -17.05 -12.05 -45.26
CA GLU A 586 -16.29 -12.53 -46.43
C GLU A 586 -15.35 -13.71 -46.13
N HIS A 587 -15.18 -14.07 -44.86
CA HIS A 587 -14.37 -15.23 -44.46
C HIS A 587 -15.26 -16.43 -44.12
N PRO A 588 -14.81 -17.67 -44.41
CA PRO A 588 -15.50 -18.86 -43.92
C PRO A 588 -15.60 -18.80 -42.39
N PRO A 589 -16.72 -19.29 -41.81
CA PRO A 589 -16.89 -19.30 -40.36
C PRO A 589 -15.74 -20.06 -39.72
N LEU A 590 -15.10 -19.44 -38.74
CA LEU A 590 -13.96 -20.02 -38.05
C LEU A 590 -14.41 -21.27 -37.26
N PRO A 591 -13.53 -22.27 -37.08
CA PRO A 591 -13.82 -23.42 -36.23
C PRO A 591 -14.30 -23.00 -34.83
N GLN A 592 -15.16 -23.79 -34.20
CA GLN A 592 -15.61 -23.52 -32.82
C GLN A 592 -14.40 -23.31 -31.89
N GLY A 593 -14.48 -22.30 -31.03
CA GLY A 593 -13.36 -21.88 -30.18
C GLY A 593 -12.31 -20.96 -30.83
N SER A 594 -12.45 -20.66 -32.12
CA SER A 594 -11.52 -19.80 -32.87
C SER A 594 -12.13 -18.43 -33.23
N GLY A 595 -13.15 -17.97 -32.48
CA GLY A 595 -13.81 -16.69 -32.74
C GLY A 595 -12.86 -15.50 -32.61
N LEU A 596 -12.95 -14.54 -33.53
CA LEU A 596 -12.18 -13.30 -33.43
C LEU A 596 -12.77 -12.43 -32.34
N THR A 597 -11.95 -12.01 -31.38
CA THR A 597 -12.32 -11.07 -30.34
C THR A 597 -11.66 -9.72 -30.58
N ALA A 598 -12.42 -8.65 -30.35
CA ALA A 598 -11.89 -7.32 -30.35
C ALA A 598 -12.58 -6.43 -29.34
N LEU A 599 -11.85 -5.43 -28.87
CA LEU A 599 -12.43 -4.35 -28.10
C LEU A 599 -13.35 -3.53 -29.01
N TYR A 600 -14.63 -3.57 -28.68
CA TYR A 600 -15.63 -2.75 -29.35
C TYR A 600 -15.71 -1.39 -28.68
N ARG A 601 -15.47 -0.34 -29.45
CA ARG A 601 -15.58 1.04 -28.99
C ARG A 601 -16.36 1.84 -30.03
N TRP A 602 -17.26 2.66 -29.53
CA TRP A 602 -18.08 3.53 -30.36
C TRP A 602 -17.68 4.97 -30.07
N ALA A 603 -17.58 5.77 -31.11
CA ALA A 603 -17.32 7.20 -31.03
C ALA A 603 -18.11 7.95 -32.09
N ASP A 604 -18.61 9.12 -31.71
CA ASP A 604 -19.21 10.08 -32.62
C ASP A 604 -18.18 10.59 -33.66
N PRO A 605 -18.58 10.91 -34.91
CA PRO A 605 -17.64 11.38 -35.92
C PRO A 605 -16.78 12.58 -35.50
N GLU A 606 -17.33 13.51 -34.71
CA GLU A 606 -16.59 14.70 -34.27
C GLU A 606 -15.76 14.48 -33.00
N TYR A 607 -15.87 13.31 -32.36
CA TYR A 607 -15.05 12.94 -31.20
C TYR A 607 -13.56 13.07 -31.50
N PHE A 608 -13.10 12.59 -32.67
CA PHE A 608 -11.70 12.69 -33.07
C PHE A 608 -11.25 14.14 -33.35
N GLY A 609 -12.18 14.98 -33.81
CA GLY A 609 -11.94 16.42 -33.92
C GLY A 609 -11.76 17.05 -32.53
N SER A 610 -12.63 16.71 -31.58
CA SER A 610 -12.59 17.25 -30.21
C SER A 610 -11.36 16.79 -29.40
N MET A 611 -10.87 15.58 -29.68
CA MET A 611 -9.67 15.04 -29.04
C MET A 611 -8.38 15.46 -29.76
N GLY A 612 -8.45 16.23 -30.85
CA GLY A 612 -7.32 16.50 -31.73
C GLY A 612 -6.88 15.25 -32.51
N ALA A 613 -6.31 15.46 -33.70
CA ALA A 613 -6.01 14.38 -34.63
C ALA A 613 -5.14 13.26 -34.02
N PHE A 614 -5.74 12.09 -33.82
CA PHE A 614 -5.01 10.85 -33.62
C PHE A 614 -4.19 10.56 -34.88
N ARG A 615 -2.86 10.61 -34.77
CA ARG A 615 -2.01 10.02 -35.81
C ARG A 615 -2.12 8.52 -35.69
N SER A 616 -2.86 7.88 -36.60
CA SER A 616 -2.81 6.42 -36.73
C SER A 616 -1.36 5.99 -37.00
N CYS A 617 -0.99 4.77 -36.62
CA CYS A 617 0.33 4.21 -36.95
C CYS A 617 0.62 4.16 -38.48
N ALA A 618 -0.41 4.39 -39.31
CA ALA A 618 -0.33 4.47 -40.77
C ALA A 618 -0.23 5.91 -41.33
N GLY A 619 -0.24 6.94 -40.49
CA GLY A 619 0.02 8.33 -40.91
C GLY A 619 -1.14 9.07 -41.56
N ALA A 620 -2.34 8.48 -41.67
CA ALA A 620 -3.54 9.17 -42.16
C ALA A 620 -4.38 9.77 -41.00
N PRO A 621 -4.93 10.99 -41.15
CA PRO A 621 -5.94 11.53 -40.23
C PRO A 621 -7.21 10.67 -40.30
N LEU A 622 -7.66 10.18 -39.15
CA LEU A 622 -8.91 9.44 -39.04
C LEU A 622 -10.07 10.42 -39.27
N THR A 623 -10.74 10.33 -40.42
CA THR A 623 -11.90 11.17 -40.76
C THR A 623 -13.16 10.31 -40.82
N ALA A 624 -14.19 10.84 -40.15
CA ALA A 624 -15.63 10.57 -40.14
C ALA A 624 -16.18 9.17 -40.54
N ALA A 625 -17.05 8.69 -39.64
CA ALA A 625 -18.01 7.59 -39.78
C ALA A 625 -17.41 6.18 -39.89
N SER A 626 -17.16 5.53 -38.75
CA SER A 626 -17.17 4.06 -38.65
C SER A 626 -17.00 3.59 -37.21
N ASP A 627 -17.81 2.61 -36.81
CA ASP A 627 -17.49 1.71 -35.69
C ASP A 627 -16.03 1.26 -35.84
N TRP A 628 -15.22 1.42 -34.80
CA TRP A 628 -13.81 1.08 -34.87
C TRP A 628 -13.49 -0.11 -33.96
N ILE A 629 -12.61 -0.96 -34.47
CA ILE A 629 -12.23 -2.23 -33.86
C ILE A 629 -10.78 -2.13 -33.48
N VAL A 630 -10.46 -2.29 -32.20
CA VAL A 630 -9.09 -2.53 -31.76
C VAL A 630 -8.94 -4.03 -31.50
N PRO A 631 -8.34 -4.79 -32.41
CA PRO A 631 -8.20 -6.23 -32.22
C PRO A 631 -7.17 -6.52 -31.12
N THR A 632 -7.60 -7.24 -30.07
CA THR A 632 -6.83 -7.52 -28.85
C THR A 632 -5.65 -8.49 -29.11
N LYS A 633 -5.64 -9.23 -30.23
CA LYS A 633 -4.60 -10.21 -30.61
C LYS A 633 -3.83 -9.92 -31.92
N LEU A 634 -4.10 -8.82 -32.62
CA LEU A 634 -3.49 -8.55 -33.94
C LEU A 634 -2.28 -7.59 -33.90
N LEU A 635 -1.55 -7.51 -32.78
CA LEU A 635 -0.32 -6.72 -32.68
C LEU A 635 0.97 -7.56 -32.65
N LEU A 636 0.88 -8.88 -32.69
CA LEU A 636 2.05 -9.76 -32.60
C LEU A 636 2.32 -10.66 -33.82
N ALA A 637 1.52 -10.63 -34.90
CA ALA A 637 1.74 -11.55 -36.02
C ALA A 637 1.64 -11.00 -37.45
N ASN A 638 1.19 -9.76 -37.72
CA ASN A 638 1.14 -9.27 -39.10
C ASN A 638 1.13 -7.72 -39.19
N PRO A 639 2.06 -7.07 -39.92
CA PRO A 639 2.16 -5.60 -39.96
C PRO A 639 1.15 -4.90 -40.90
N SER A 640 0.02 -5.52 -41.24
CA SER A 640 -1.02 -4.88 -42.06
C SER A 640 -2.40 -5.00 -41.39
N PRO A 641 -2.95 -3.92 -40.81
CA PRO A 641 -4.38 -3.87 -40.54
C PRO A 641 -5.08 -3.61 -41.89
N ALA A 642 -5.71 -4.64 -42.45
CA ALA A 642 -6.62 -4.45 -43.58
C ALA A 642 -7.75 -3.50 -43.11
N ASN A 643 -8.04 -2.46 -43.88
CA ASN A 643 -9.23 -1.62 -43.73
C ASN A 643 -10.48 -2.49 -43.98
N ILE A 644 -10.99 -3.14 -42.92
CA ILE A 644 -12.26 -3.85 -43.00
C ILE A 644 -13.36 -2.83 -42.73
N SER A 645 -14.20 -2.59 -43.73
CA SER A 645 -15.38 -1.73 -43.59
C SER A 645 -16.33 -2.30 -42.53
N PRO A 646 -16.90 -1.47 -41.63
CA PRO A 646 -17.86 -1.92 -40.62
C PRO A 646 -19.07 -2.67 -41.21
N ALA A 647 -19.44 -2.37 -42.45
CA ALA A 647 -20.55 -3.01 -43.15
C ALA A 647 -20.33 -4.52 -43.40
N LYS A 648 -19.09 -5.02 -43.27
CA LYS A 648 -18.71 -6.42 -43.51
C LYS A 648 -18.57 -7.25 -42.23
N ILE A 649 -18.97 -6.69 -41.08
CA ILE A 649 -18.72 -7.27 -39.76
C ILE A 649 -20.06 -7.62 -39.10
N ARG A 650 -20.17 -8.86 -38.63
CA ARG A 650 -21.33 -9.31 -37.87
C ARG A 650 -20.91 -9.60 -36.43
N TRP A 651 -21.54 -8.92 -35.48
CA TRP A 651 -21.31 -9.09 -34.04
C TRP A 651 -22.22 -10.19 -33.50
N THR A 652 -21.67 -11.09 -32.68
CA THR A 652 -22.40 -12.30 -32.26
C THR A 652 -22.50 -12.47 -30.74
N SER A 653 -21.62 -11.88 -29.93
CA SER A 653 -21.72 -11.94 -28.46
C SER A 653 -20.83 -10.91 -27.73
N THR A 654 -21.12 -10.66 -26.45
CA THR A 654 -20.34 -9.77 -25.55
C THR A 654 -19.64 -10.61 -24.48
N SER A 655 -18.33 -10.46 -24.30
CA SER A 655 -17.59 -11.08 -23.19
C SER A 655 -16.63 -10.06 -22.56
N VAL A 656 -16.62 -9.95 -21.25
CA VAL A 656 -15.66 -9.08 -20.54
C VAL A 656 -14.46 -9.93 -20.17
N TYR A 657 -13.28 -9.59 -20.68
CA TYR A 657 -12.01 -10.23 -20.29
C TYR A 657 -11.27 -9.30 -19.32
N ALA A 658 -11.20 -9.66 -18.05
CA ALA A 658 -10.39 -8.94 -17.06
C ALA A 658 -8.94 -9.43 -17.08
N GLY A 659 -8.14 -8.95 -18.03
CA GLY A 659 -6.70 -9.25 -18.07
C GLY A 659 -5.90 -8.39 -17.09
N THR A 660 -5.22 -9.01 -16.13
CA THR A 660 -4.15 -8.36 -15.35
C THR A 660 -2.95 -8.09 -16.25
N MET A 661 -2.39 -6.87 -16.20
CA MET A 661 -1.18 -6.50 -16.94
C MET A 661 -0.01 -7.46 -16.64
N PRO A 662 0.83 -7.82 -17.64
CA PRO A 662 2.10 -8.47 -17.38
C PRO A 662 3.00 -7.57 -16.53
N SER A 663 3.79 -8.18 -15.66
CA SER A 663 4.74 -7.49 -14.80
C SER A 663 5.69 -6.56 -15.58
N LEU A 664 6.15 -5.49 -14.93
CA LEU A 664 7.04 -4.44 -15.48
C LEU A 664 8.32 -4.98 -16.17
N LEU A 665 8.72 -6.22 -15.88
CA LEU A 665 9.84 -6.91 -16.53
C LEU A 665 9.50 -7.42 -17.94
N GLY A 666 8.25 -7.84 -18.19
CA GLY A 666 7.78 -8.27 -19.51
C GLY A 666 7.63 -7.12 -20.50
N LEU A 667 7.19 -5.95 -20.02
CA LEU A 667 7.15 -4.70 -20.79
C LEU A 667 8.57 -4.23 -21.19
N TRP A 668 9.57 -4.45 -20.35
CA TRP A 668 10.97 -4.14 -20.66
C TRP A 668 11.55 -5.04 -21.76
N ALA A 669 11.25 -6.34 -21.74
CA ALA A 669 11.71 -7.27 -22.77
C ALA A 669 11.10 -6.96 -24.16
N ILE A 670 9.84 -6.52 -24.19
CA ILE A 670 9.12 -6.18 -25.43
C ILE A 670 9.55 -4.79 -25.96
N LEU A 671 9.75 -3.80 -25.08
CA LEU A 671 10.24 -2.47 -25.49
C LEU A 671 11.71 -2.48 -25.90
N ALA A 672 12.56 -3.30 -25.27
CA ALA A 672 13.97 -3.44 -25.64
C ALA A 672 14.14 -4.09 -27.02
N THR A 673 13.33 -5.11 -27.35
CA THR A 673 13.34 -5.75 -28.68
C THR A 673 12.74 -4.88 -29.78
N GLN A 674 11.72 -4.05 -29.48
CA GLN A 674 11.19 -3.08 -30.45
C GLN A 674 12.11 -1.87 -30.67
N SER A 675 12.81 -1.40 -29.64
CA SER A 675 13.81 -0.33 -29.74
C SER A 675 15.01 -0.75 -30.61
N ALA A 676 15.48 -1.99 -30.48
CA ALA A 676 16.55 -2.53 -31.33
C ALA A 676 16.11 -2.62 -32.80
N LYS A 677 14.88 -3.10 -33.09
CA LYS A 677 14.34 -3.18 -34.46
C LYS A 677 14.04 -1.82 -35.11
N ARG A 678 13.75 -0.76 -34.34
CA ARG A 678 13.57 0.60 -34.88
C ARG A 678 14.89 1.30 -35.25
N ARG A 679 15.99 1.01 -34.55
CA ARG A 679 17.31 1.58 -34.88
C ARG A 679 17.87 1.06 -36.21
N ASP A 680 17.67 -0.22 -36.52
CA ASP A 680 18.18 -0.81 -37.76
C ASP A 680 17.40 -0.41 -39.01
N ARG A 681 16.12 -0.02 -38.88
CA ARG A 681 15.31 0.45 -40.03
C ARG A 681 15.46 1.95 -40.35
N CYS A 682 15.99 2.76 -39.44
CA CYS A 682 16.24 4.18 -39.70
C CYS A 682 17.60 4.48 -40.35
N ASN A 683 18.52 3.50 -40.44
CA ASN A 683 19.87 3.71 -40.99
C ASN A 683 20.07 3.24 -42.45
N ILE A 684 19.04 2.74 -43.15
CA ILE A 684 19.17 2.21 -44.52
C ILE A 684 18.64 3.18 -45.62
N SER A 685 18.25 4.42 -45.28
CA SER A 685 17.70 5.37 -46.29
C SER A 685 18.51 6.66 -46.51
N ARG A 686 19.83 6.64 -46.29
CA ARG A 686 20.71 7.77 -46.68
C ARG A 686 22.07 7.32 -47.21
N SER A 687 22.14 6.94 -48.48
CA SER A 687 23.36 7.06 -49.29
C SER A 687 23.09 6.80 -50.78
N MET A 688 23.02 7.86 -51.59
CA MET A 688 23.78 8.05 -52.85
C MET A 688 23.22 9.24 -53.65
N PRO A 689 24.05 10.24 -54.01
CA PRO A 689 23.65 11.31 -54.92
C PRO A 689 23.83 10.89 -56.38
N ALA A 690 22.90 11.36 -57.23
CA ALA A 690 22.90 11.14 -58.67
C ALA A 690 24.05 11.87 -59.37
N SER A 691 24.87 11.13 -60.12
CA SER A 691 25.78 11.66 -61.15
C SER A 691 25.11 11.54 -62.53
N ARG A 692 24.94 12.68 -63.21
CA ARG A 692 24.51 12.78 -64.61
C ARG A 692 25.52 12.08 -65.55
N PRO A 693 25.09 11.46 -66.65
CA PRO A 693 25.98 11.05 -67.73
C PRO A 693 26.09 12.16 -68.79
N SER A 694 27.29 12.36 -69.32
CA SER A 694 27.49 13.08 -70.58
C SER A 694 28.40 12.28 -71.51
N ALA A 695 27.83 11.99 -72.68
CA ALA A 695 28.45 11.87 -74.00
C ALA A 695 29.19 10.58 -74.40
N ARG A 696 28.54 9.91 -75.39
CA ARG A 696 29.04 9.38 -76.68
C ARG A 696 30.06 8.23 -76.61
N LEU A 697 29.91 7.16 -77.39
CA LEU A 697 29.30 7.03 -78.72
C LEU A 697 27.88 6.49 -78.76
#